data_AF-A0A9X0QBQ5-F1
#
_entry.id   AF-A0A9X0QBQ5-F1
#
_cell.length_a   1.000
_cell.length_b   1.000
_cell.length_c   1.000
_cell.angle_alpha   90.00
_cell.angle_beta   90.00
_cell.angle_gamma   90.00
#
_symmetry.space_group_name_H-M   'P 1'
#
loop_
_entity.id
_entity.type
_entity.pdbx_description
1 polymer ?
#
loop_
_entity_poly.entity_id
_entity_poly.type
_entity_poly.pdbx_seq_one_letter_code
_entity_poly.pdbx_strand_id
1 'polypeptide(L)'
;MLTQVVTSDANGEFTLAGDFQCPSASTLVYLTATGGNPGLPTGMTNPQLALMAALGSCGSMGSSTTINVNELTTVAAVWPLAPFMSSYSAIGSGSADAAALANGFAQAAIFADTTTGRVPGLNVPSGTTVPVEQIDTLADALASCTNSNGGVAGDGSACGMLFAAATPPGGAAPVNVIGAGTNLANNPTLDSSSIFGLVGGKSPFQPTLTSAPGSLAVQLGSPTGGLSISSSALVFPAAYLNFPSIESFTITNTSLIPSGVGSFSIVGAGAADFSLIPNFSNPGANCPGAPGLAPGETCTMLIGFTPTSSGARNATVLVGSSAANSPQSITLSGTGLAHTGSSVTLSPSSLTFSLAGVPQPVTVTNNGMTPIVIGPIMLNPSGSETNNCGSSLAAQSICTIQVEATGGAGGSQTGTLTVNDGGVPGTETVPIDVQYPSNITFYWSPIDFGNLAVGVTSPTNASNSIFSVEGAGVGPVSITGPNAADFSVQPVPRQLGDHLDTFFYVQFTPSGVGPRTATLVTNYGNIPLSGNGIPDGPSLTITPASAVVGMLGVGAQIFAPAPGLQWTNDGSVVLTSSGAITGPDASSFSLTASGNLTIAPTQSVPFTVTFTPSHVGVNTATLTVTDATSGYSKSIPLTGYGEPDAPSVTPSILSFGPTGIGVQSAAQSMTISAPGGDPVSVSPYPDSNFVVSSGTCAIETPCQISVSFKPSNTSFYSLAYTVTDLVTEESTGFNLRGSGGVGSVSLSSSSLTFAARDIATTSISQTVMLTNTGDATLTISGITFAGANIGDFPIESNTCGSTLTSGANCAIGISFDPTASGTRTAVLQIISNAASSPDIIPLSGTAN
;
A
#
# COMPACT_ATOMS: atom_id res chain seq x y z
N MET A 1 32.81 8.71 -20.12
CA MET A 1 32.26 8.35 -18.80
C MET A 1 33.26 7.62 -17.91
N LEU A 2 34.37 7.08 -18.42
CA LEU A 2 35.64 7.12 -17.68
C LEU A 2 36.57 8.14 -18.34
N THR A 3 37.38 8.84 -17.56
CA THR A 3 38.43 9.72 -18.07
C THR A 3 39.71 8.94 -18.42
N GLN A 4 39.91 7.76 -17.81
CA GLN A 4 41.07 6.88 -18.01
C GLN A 4 40.73 5.42 -17.69
N VAL A 5 41.48 4.45 -18.24
CA VAL A 5 41.38 3.02 -17.87
C VAL A 5 42.04 2.81 -16.51
N VAL A 6 41.40 2.05 -15.63
CA VAL A 6 41.92 1.69 -14.29
C VAL A 6 42.33 0.22 -14.29
N THR A 7 43.53 -0.07 -13.79
CA THR A 7 44.05 -1.44 -13.63
C THR A 7 43.74 -1.94 -12.23
N SER A 8 43.25 -3.16 -12.10
CA SER A 8 43.12 -3.82 -10.80
C SER A 8 44.48 -4.16 -10.19
N ASP A 9 44.51 -4.32 -8.87
CA ASP A 9 45.68 -4.79 -8.15
C ASP A 9 45.86 -6.32 -8.31
N ALA A 10 46.87 -6.88 -7.62
CA ALA A 10 47.17 -8.31 -7.66
C ALA A 10 46.07 -9.20 -7.04
N ASN A 11 45.15 -8.63 -6.26
CA ASN A 11 44.01 -9.30 -5.67
C ASN A 11 42.73 -9.13 -6.51
N GLY A 12 42.81 -8.40 -7.63
CA GLY A 12 41.66 -8.09 -8.48
C GLY A 12 40.83 -6.89 -7.98
N GLU A 13 41.29 -6.18 -6.94
CA GLU A 13 40.61 -5.00 -6.41
C GLU A 13 40.90 -3.75 -7.26
N PHE A 14 39.94 -2.85 -7.38
CA PHE A 14 40.10 -1.58 -8.10
C PHE A 14 39.30 -0.47 -7.39
N THR A 15 39.69 0.79 -7.61
CA THR A 15 38.99 1.97 -7.07
C THR A 15 38.82 3.01 -8.16
N LEU A 16 37.61 3.56 -8.29
CA LEU A 16 37.27 4.63 -9.23
C LEU A 16 36.98 5.90 -8.44
N ALA A 17 37.96 6.79 -8.28
CA ALA A 17 37.86 7.97 -7.41
C ALA A 17 37.92 9.27 -8.24
N GLY A 18 36.75 9.79 -8.63
CA GLY A 18 36.67 11.00 -9.46
C GLY A 18 37.00 10.77 -10.94
N ASP A 19 37.19 9.51 -11.34
CA ASP A 19 37.53 9.10 -12.72
C ASP A 19 36.31 8.94 -13.65
N PHE A 20 35.10 9.23 -13.14
CA PHE A 20 33.87 9.19 -13.93
C PHE A 20 33.06 10.47 -13.77
N GLN A 21 32.35 10.86 -14.82
CA GLN A 21 31.37 11.94 -14.79
C GLN A 21 30.05 11.45 -15.36
N CYS A 22 28.96 11.66 -14.61
CA CYS A 22 27.59 11.39 -15.07
C CYS A 22 27.11 12.53 -15.98
N PRO A 23 26.82 12.28 -17.28
CA PRO A 23 26.20 13.28 -18.15
C PRO A 23 24.81 13.70 -17.66
N SER A 24 24.05 12.74 -17.11
CA SER A 24 22.79 12.96 -16.40
C SER A 24 22.61 11.89 -15.31
N ALA A 25 21.72 12.15 -14.35
CA ALA A 25 21.35 11.16 -13.33
C ALA A 25 20.72 9.88 -13.94
N SER A 26 20.02 10.00 -15.08
CA SER A 26 19.37 8.89 -15.78
C SER A 26 20.28 8.12 -16.73
N THR A 27 21.52 8.56 -16.94
CA THR A 27 22.46 7.89 -17.85
C THR A 27 22.74 6.48 -17.34
N LEU A 28 22.56 5.46 -18.18
CA LEU A 28 22.80 4.06 -17.82
C LEU A 28 24.30 3.74 -17.87
N VAL A 29 24.79 3.02 -16.85
CA VAL A 29 26.21 2.72 -16.63
C VAL A 29 26.42 1.22 -16.53
N TYR A 30 27.45 0.72 -17.19
CA TYR A 30 27.95 -0.64 -17.07
C TYR A 30 29.49 -0.60 -16.91
N LEU A 31 30.05 -1.65 -16.33
CA LEU A 31 31.49 -1.84 -16.21
C LEU A 31 31.91 -3.13 -16.92
N THR A 32 33.11 -3.09 -17.51
CA THR A 32 33.75 -4.26 -18.11
C THR A 32 35.18 -4.40 -17.60
N ALA A 33 35.55 -5.60 -17.15
CA ALA A 33 36.91 -5.96 -16.80
C ALA A 33 37.49 -6.85 -17.93
N THR A 34 38.66 -6.50 -18.47
CA THR A 34 39.22 -7.19 -19.64
C THR A 34 40.70 -7.52 -19.48
N GLY A 35 41.08 -8.72 -19.92
CA GLY A 35 42.45 -9.22 -19.86
C GLY A 35 42.95 -9.49 -18.43
N GLY A 36 44.19 -9.97 -18.31
CA GLY A 36 44.86 -10.15 -17.02
C GLY A 36 44.81 -11.57 -16.49
N ASN A 37 44.94 -11.71 -15.16
CA ASN A 37 45.00 -12.98 -14.46
C ASN A 37 43.88 -13.03 -13.40
N PRO A 38 42.86 -13.90 -13.54
CA PRO A 38 41.76 -14.03 -12.58
C PRO A 38 42.10 -14.86 -11.33
N GLY A 39 43.39 -15.01 -10.98
CA GLY A 39 43.84 -15.83 -9.84
C GLY A 39 44.51 -17.16 -10.23
N LEU A 40 44.91 -17.30 -11.49
CA LEU A 40 45.73 -18.38 -12.02
C LEU A 40 47.16 -18.36 -11.45
N PRO A 41 47.88 -19.50 -11.49
CA PRO A 41 49.28 -19.58 -11.08
C PRO A 41 50.15 -18.49 -11.70
N THR A 42 51.17 -18.05 -10.96
CA THR A 42 52.06 -16.96 -11.36
C THR A 42 52.63 -17.19 -12.77
N GLY A 43 52.43 -16.20 -13.66
CA GLY A 43 52.90 -16.23 -15.05
C GLY A 43 51.85 -16.64 -16.08
N MET A 44 50.65 -17.05 -15.66
CA MET A 44 49.51 -17.29 -16.57
C MET A 44 48.61 -16.06 -16.67
N THR A 45 48.13 -15.77 -17.88
CA THR A 45 47.15 -14.72 -18.16
C THR A 45 46.13 -15.20 -19.19
N ASN A 46 44.93 -14.64 -19.12
CA ASN A 46 43.89 -14.90 -20.10
C ASN A 46 43.64 -13.63 -20.93
N PRO A 47 44.20 -13.53 -22.15
CA PRO A 47 43.99 -12.36 -23.00
C PRO A 47 42.56 -12.25 -23.55
N GLN A 48 41.77 -13.33 -23.51
CA GLN A 48 40.36 -13.35 -23.92
C GLN A 48 39.39 -13.16 -22.74
N LEU A 49 39.90 -12.89 -21.52
CA LEU A 49 39.07 -12.55 -20.37
C LEU A 49 38.31 -11.25 -20.64
N ALA A 50 36.99 -11.30 -20.53
CA ALA A 50 36.13 -10.13 -20.53
C ALA A 50 34.92 -10.45 -19.65
N LEU A 51 34.68 -9.65 -18.61
CA LEU A 51 33.57 -9.80 -17.67
C LEU A 51 32.83 -8.47 -17.54
N MET A 52 31.54 -8.51 -17.19
CA MET A 52 30.65 -7.35 -17.19
C MET A 52 29.79 -7.27 -15.92
N ALA A 53 29.45 -6.06 -15.51
CA ALA A 53 28.39 -5.76 -14.55
C ALA A 53 27.55 -4.57 -15.04
N ALA A 54 26.23 -4.72 -15.05
CA ALA A 54 25.29 -3.64 -15.37
C ALA A 54 24.88 -2.90 -14.08
N LEU A 55 25.19 -1.62 -13.98
CA LEU A 55 25.02 -0.84 -12.73
C LEU A 55 23.71 -0.05 -12.68
N GLY A 56 23.09 0.20 -13.85
CA GLY A 56 21.86 0.99 -13.94
C GLY A 56 22.15 2.49 -14.03
N SER A 57 21.26 3.31 -13.48
CA SER A 57 21.34 4.77 -13.61
C SER A 57 22.49 5.38 -12.79
N CYS A 58 23.24 6.28 -13.41
CA CYS A 58 24.42 6.94 -12.82
C CYS A 58 24.09 7.69 -11.52
N GLY A 59 22.88 8.25 -11.41
CA GLY A 59 22.41 8.94 -10.20
C GLY A 59 22.20 8.03 -8.99
N SER A 60 22.14 6.72 -9.17
CA SER A 60 22.01 5.73 -8.09
C SER A 60 23.36 5.31 -7.50
N MET A 61 24.48 5.74 -8.09
CA MET A 61 25.82 5.42 -7.62
C MET A 61 26.33 6.46 -6.62
N GLY A 62 26.66 6.01 -5.40
CA GLY A 62 27.28 6.83 -4.36
C GLY A 62 28.81 6.74 -4.36
N SER A 63 29.47 7.58 -3.56
CA SER A 63 30.93 7.61 -3.36
C SER A 63 31.52 6.37 -2.67
N SER A 64 30.69 5.44 -2.20
CA SER A 64 31.07 4.20 -1.51
C SER A 64 30.50 2.93 -2.17
N THR A 65 30.20 2.98 -3.47
CA THR A 65 29.58 1.86 -4.18
C THR A 65 30.60 0.74 -4.39
N THR A 66 30.40 -0.42 -3.76
CA THR A 66 31.16 -1.65 -4.03
C THR A 66 30.56 -2.38 -5.23
N ILE A 67 31.41 -2.81 -6.16
CA ILE A 67 30.99 -3.49 -7.38
C ILE A 67 31.84 -4.74 -7.56
N ASN A 68 31.18 -5.88 -7.67
CA ASN A 68 31.76 -7.15 -8.08
C ASN A 68 31.54 -7.33 -9.58
N VAL A 69 32.58 -7.77 -10.27
CA VAL A 69 32.53 -8.15 -11.68
C VAL A 69 33.02 -9.59 -11.80
N ASN A 70 32.10 -10.51 -12.02
CA ASN A 70 32.36 -11.95 -12.15
C ASN A 70 31.49 -12.58 -13.25
N GLU A 71 31.54 -13.89 -13.39
CA GLU A 71 30.76 -14.63 -14.39
C GLU A 71 29.25 -14.50 -14.16
N LEU A 72 28.78 -14.48 -12.91
CA LEU A 72 27.37 -14.30 -12.57
C LEU A 72 26.85 -12.92 -13.01
N THR A 73 27.56 -11.85 -12.67
CA THR A 73 27.19 -10.50 -13.12
C THR A 73 27.30 -10.37 -14.64
N THR A 74 28.20 -11.15 -15.26
CA THR A 74 28.36 -11.19 -16.71
C THR A 74 27.15 -11.83 -17.39
N VAL A 75 26.72 -13.01 -16.94
CA VAL A 75 25.50 -13.65 -17.46
C VAL A 75 24.28 -12.75 -17.26
N ALA A 76 24.13 -12.18 -16.05
CA ALA A 76 23.04 -11.28 -15.69
C ALA A 76 22.99 -10.00 -16.55
N ALA A 77 24.15 -9.45 -16.92
CA ALA A 77 24.22 -8.26 -17.78
C ALA A 77 24.02 -8.60 -19.26
N VAL A 78 24.70 -9.65 -19.74
CA VAL A 78 24.74 -9.97 -21.18
C VAL A 78 23.38 -10.42 -21.70
N TRP A 79 22.62 -11.23 -20.96
CA TRP A 79 21.35 -11.75 -21.45
C TRP A 79 20.31 -10.68 -21.80
N PRO A 80 19.96 -9.75 -20.89
CA PRO A 80 18.97 -8.70 -21.19
C PRO A 80 19.53 -7.59 -22.08
N LEU A 81 20.86 -7.41 -22.15
CA LEU A 81 21.49 -6.35 -22.94
C LEU A 81 21.91 -6.79 -24.34
N ALA A 82 22.00 -8.10 -24.63
CA ALA A 82 22.46 -8.63 -25.92
C ALA A 82 21.81 -7.98 -27.17
N PRO A 83 20.51 -7.65 -27.20
CA PRO A 83 19.90 -6.98 -28.36
C PRO A 83 20.48 -5.58 -28.65
N PHE A 84 21.12 -4.96 -27.67
CA PHE A 84 21.68 -3.61 -27.73
C PHE A 84 23.22 -3.62 -27.79
N MET A 85 23.84 -4.80 -27.90
CA MET A 85 25.28 -4.99 -27.89
C MET A 85 25.81 -5.29 -29.28
N SER A 86 26.75 -4.47 -29.76
CA SER A 86 27.60 -4.81 -30.92
C SER A 86 28.99 -5.29 -30.49
N SER A 87 29.45 -4.86 -29.32
CA SER A 87 30.61 -5.36 -28.59
C SER A 87 30.42 -5.04 -27.09
N TYR A 88 31.28 -5.56 -26.22
CA TYR A 88 31.26 -5.19 -24.81
C TYR A 88 31.58 -3.71 -24.55
N SER A 89 32.17 -3.00 -25.52
CA SER A 89 32.48 -1.57 -25.44
C SER A 89 31.43 -0.68 -26.11
N ALA A 90 30.42 -1.27 -26.74
CA ALA A 90 29.42 -0.57 -27.55
C ALA A 90 28.02 -1.13 -27.25
N ILE A 91 27.47 -0.71 -26.12
CA ILE A 91 26.07 -0.90 -25.72
C ILE A 91 25.33 0.43 -25.87
N GLY A 92 24.22 0.42 -26.59
CA GLY A 92 23.40 1.62 -26.75
C GLY A 92 22.16 1.37 -27.58
N SER A 93 21.29 2.38 -27.62
CA SER A 93 20.03 2.32 -28.35
C SER A 93 19.76 3.64 -29.07
N GLY A 94 18.93 3.58 -30.11
CA GLY A 94 18.27 4.78 -30.62
C GLY A 94 17.23 5.31 -29.62
N SER A 95 16.63 6.47 -29.92
CA SER A 95 15.57 7.05 -29.09
C SER A 95 14.31 6.17 -29.00
N ALA A 96 14.01 5.40 -30.04
CA ALA A 96 12.86 4.48 -30.08
C ALA A 96 12.99 3.31 -29.09
N ASP A 97 14.23 2.84 -28.83
CA ASP A 97 14.49 1.64 -28.03
C ASP A 97 15.08 1.96 -26.64
N ALA A 98 15.19 3.25 -26.29
CA ALA A 98 15.79 3.69 -25.02
C ALA A 98 15.06 3.13 -23.78
N ALA A 99 13.74 2.98 -23.85
CA ALA A 99 12.97 2.34 -22.79
C ALA A 99 13.28 0.84 -22.67
N ALA A 100 13.46 0.15 -23.79
CA ALA A 100 13.80 -1.28 -23.80
C ALA A 100 15.22 -1.51 -23.26
N LEU A 101 16.18 -0.64 -23.59
CA LEU A 101 17.52 -0.66 -23.00
C LEU A 101 17.47 -0.44 -21.48
N ALA A 102 16.72 0.55 -21.01
CA ALA A 102 16.53 0.79 -19.58
C ALA A 102 15.91 -0.41 -18.86
N ASN A 103 14.91 -1.05 -19.47
CA ASN A 103 14.32 -2.29 -18.97
C ASN A 103 15.35 -3.44 -18.93
N GLY A 104 16.26 -3.51 -19.89
CA GLY A 104 17.36 -4.49 -19.89
C GLY A 104 18.29 -4.32 -18.68
N PHE A 105 18.66 -3.08 -18.34
CA PHE A 105 19.43 -2.78 -17.13
C PHE A 105 18.67 -3.11 -15.85
N ALA A 106 17.37 -2.83 -15.80
CA ALA A 106 16.53 -3.21 -14.67
C ALA A 106 16.47 -4.74 -14.51
N GLN A 107 16.33 -5.49 -15.60
CA GLN A 107 16.36 -6.96 -15.57
C GLN A 107 17.72 -7.50 -15.12
N ALA A 108 18.83 -6.91 -15.56
CA ALA A 108 20.15 -7.32 -15.10
C ALA A 108 20.30 -7.18 -13.57
N ALA A 109 19.75 -6.11 -12.99
CA ALA A 109 19.72 -5.89 -11.54
C ALA A 109 18.74 -6.81 -10.79
N ILE A 110 17.81 -7.47 -11.48
CA ILE A 110 16.99 -8.56 -10.94
C ILE A 110 17.77 -9.88 -10.95
N PHE A 111 18.55 -10.13 -12.00
CA PHE A 111 19.32 -11.35 -12.15
C PHE A 111 20.51 -11.44 -11.20
N ALA A 112 21.29 -10.36 -11.00
CA ALA A 112 22.44 -10.37 -10.10
C ALA A 112 22.55 -9.11 -9.25
N ASP A 113 23.02 -9.28 -8.02
CA ASP A 113 23.40 -8.19 -7.13
C ASP A 113 24.86 -7.85 -7.39
N THR A 114 25.11 -6.69 -7.99
CA THR A 114 26.46 -6.22 -8.31
C THR A 114 27.26 -5.84 -7.06
N THR A 115 26.63 -5.60 -5.92
CA THR A 115 27.32 -5.33 -4.66
C THR A 115 27.87 -6.60 -4.01
N THR A 116 27.21 -7.74 -4.18
CA THR A 116 27.67 -9.03 -3.63
C THR A 116 28.27 -9.98 -4.65
N GLY A 117 28.06 -9.72 -5.95
CA GLY A 117 28.48 -10.59 -7.05
C GLY A 117 27.71 -11.91 -7.08
N ARG A 118 26.50 -11.94 -6.51
CA ARG A 118 25.68 -13.16 -6.37
C ARG A 118 24.34 -13.01 -7.08
N VAL A 119 23.69 -14.14 -7.30
CA VAL A 119 22.33 -14.23 -7.85
C VAL A 119 21.36 -14.74 -6.79
N PRO A 120 20.09 -14.29 -6.80
CA PRO A 120 19.56 -13.21 -7.62
C PRO A 120 19.92 -11.82 -7.09
N GLY A 121 19.49 -10.77 -7.81
CA GLY A 121 19.67 -9.38 -7.40
C GLY A 121 18.80 -8.92 -6.23
N LEU A 122 19.02 -7.69 -5.76
CA LEU A 122 18.32 -7.16 -4.57
C LEU A 122 16.87 -6.77 -4.85
N ASN A 123 16.51 -6.47 -6.11
CA ASN A 123 15.21 -5.89 -6.47
C ASN A 123 14.33 -6.90 -7.22
N VAL A 124 14.30 -8.16 -6.80
CA VAL A 124 13.41 -9.17 -7.41
C VAL A 124 11.95 -8.86 -7.07
N PRO A 125 11.10 -8.56 -8.07
CA PRO A 125 9.69 -8.28 -7.82
C PRO A 125 8.99 -9.50 -7.18
N SER A 126 8.02 -9.25 -6.31
CA SER A 126 7.23 -10.31 -5.67
C SER A 126 6.61 -11.25 -6.71
N GLY A 127 6.60 -12.55 -6.41
CA GLY A 127 6.08 -13.59 -7.31
C GLY A 127 6.94 -13.87 -8.55
N THR A 128 8.06 -13.17 -8.73
CA THR A 128 9.02 -13.44 -9.81
C THR A 128 10.00 -14.53 -9.37
N THR A 129 10.19 -15.56 -10.21
CA THR A 129 11.24 -16.56 -10.01
C THR A 129 12.44 -16.21 -10.88
N VAL A 130 13.62 -16.12 -10.28
CA VAL A 130 14.88 -15.99 -11.02
C VAL A 130 15.45 -17.39 -11.28
N PRO A 131 15.84 -17.73 -12.52
CA PRO A 131 16.37 -19.06 -12.86
C PRO A 131 17.83 -19.20 -12.37
N VAL A 132 18.03 -19.20 -11.05
CA VAL A 132 19.35 -19.23 -10.37
C VAL A 132 20.21 -20.37 -10.90
N GLU A 133 19.71 -21.61 -10.90
CA GLU A 133 20.46 -22.79 -11.39
C GLU A 133 20.97 -22.62 -12.82
N GLN A 134 20.16 -22.00 -13.68
CA GLN A 134 20.52 -21.80 -15.07
C GLN A 134 21.57 -20.71 -15.23
N ILE A 135 21.47 -19.63 -14.45
CA ILE A 135 22.47 -18.55 -14.44
C ILE A 135 23.80 -19.07 -13.90
N ASP A 136 23.79 -19.83 -12.80
CA ASP A 136 24.98 -20.44 -12.21
C ASP A 136 25.65 -21.42 -13.17
N THR A 137 24.87 -22.29 -13.81
CA THR A 137 25.38 -23.23 -14.84
C THR A 137 26.05 -22.51 -16.01
N LEU A 138 25.45 -21.41 -16.48
CA LEU A 138 26.03 -20.60 -17.54
C LEU A 138 27.29 -19.89 -17.07
N ALA A 139 27.29 -19.34 -15.86
CA ALA A 139 28.45 -18.69 -15.26
C ALA A 139 29.61 -19.67 -15.12
N ASP A 140 29.35 -20.92 -14.74
CA ASP A 140 30.37 -21.98 -14.68
C ASP A 140 30.90 -22.38 -16.06
N ALA A 141 30.03 -22.43 -17.08
CA ALA A 141 30.47 -22.65 -18.45
C ALA A 141 31.39 -21.51 -18.93
N LEU A 142 31.08 -20.25 -18.59
CA LEU A 142 31.98 -19.11 -18.85
C LEU A 142 33.28 -19.21 -18.04
N ALA A 143 33.19 -19.65 -16.78
CA ALA A 143 34.32 -19.80 -15.87
C ALA A 143 35.35 -20.81 -16.38
N SER A 144 34.93 -21.80 -17.18
CA SER A 144 35.85 -22.75 -17.85
C SER A 144 36.89 -22.02 -18.71
N CYS A 145 36.48 -20.96 -19.43
CA CYS A 145 37.38 -20.12 -20.20
C CYS A 145 38.07 -19.10 -19.31
N THR A 146 37.35 -18.39 -18.43
CA THR A 146 37.93 -17.38 -17.53
C THR A 146 39.14 -17.94 -16.79
N ASN A 147 39.01 -19.13 -16.20
CA ASN A 147 40.03 -19.79 -15.40
C ASN A 147 41.03 -20.62 -16.22
N SER A 148 41.35 -20.18 -17.44
CA SER A 148 42.30 -20.84 -18.33
C SER A 148 43.29 -19.85 -18.94
N ASN A 149 44.33 -20.34 -19.63
CA ASN A 149 45.35 -19.50 -20.29
C ASN A 149 44.89 -18.95 -21.65
N GLY A 150 43.59 -18.68 -21.81
CA GLY A 150 43.00 -18.22 -23.07
C GLY A 150 42.98 -19.27 -24.17
N GLY A 151 42.63 -18.83 -25.38
CA GLY A 151 42.58 -19.68 -26.57
C GLY A 151 41.75 -19.09 -27.70
N VAL A 152 41.66 -19.84 -28.80
CA VAL A 152 40.86 -19.50 -30.00
C VAL A 152 39.94 -20.66 -30.36
N ALA A 153 38.80 -20.35 -31.00
CA ALA A 153 37.79 -21.35 -31.33
C ALA A 153 38.39 -22.58 -32.05
N GLY A 154 38.18 -23.76 -31.47
CA GLY A 154 38.61 -25.04 -32.05
C GLY A 154 40.05 -25.48 -31.76
N ASP A 155 40.82 -24.75 -30.94
CA ASP A 155 42.20 -25.13 -30.60
C ASP A 155 42.32 -26.20 -29.50
N GLY A 156 41.19 -26.65 -28.93
CA GLY A 156 41.13 -27.66 -27.87
C GLY A 156 41.41 -27.11 -26.45
N SER A 157 41.73 -25.83 -26.29
CA SER A 157 41.76 -25.17 -24.98
C SER A 157 40.35 -25.01 -24.40
N ALA A 158 40.23 -24.72 -23.10
CA ALA A 158 38.94 -24.47 -22.48
C ALA A 158 38.19 -23.30 -23.13
N CYS A 159 38.88 -22.19 -23.41
CA CYS A 159 38.34 -21.08 -24.20
C CYS A 159 38.00 -21.49 -25.64
N GLY A 160 38.85 -22.28 -26.30
CA GLY A 160 38.60 -22.73 -27.66
C GLY A 160 37.38 -23.63 -27.79
N MET A 161 37.10 -24.47 -26.79
CA MET A 161 35.87 -25.27 -26.72
C MET A 161 34.64 -24.39 -26.48
N LEU A 162 34.69 -23.45 -25.53
CA LEU A 162 33.61 -22.49 -25.29
C LEU A 162 33.29 -21.68 -26.56
N PHE A 163 34.31 -21.13 -27.21
CA PHE A 163 34.13 -20.30 -28.39
C PHE A 163 33.62 -21.08 -29.60
N ALA A 164 34.08 -22.32 -29.78
CA ALA A 164 33.55 -23.19 -30.83
C ALA A 164 32.06 -23.49 -30.60
N ALA A 165 31.67 -23.86 -29.38
CA ALA A 165 30.28 -24.16 -29.03
C ALA A 165 29.37 -22.92 -29.11
N ALA A 166 29.88 -21.73 -28.78
CA ALA A 166 29.16 -20.47 -28.86
C ALA A 166 29.21 -19.80 -30.25
N THR A 167 29.67 -20.49 -31.31
CA THR A 167 29.70 -19.94 -32.68
C THR A 167 28.39 -20.23 -33.42
N PRO A 168 27.58 -19.21 -33.80
CA PRO A 168 26.34 -19.42 -34.53
C PRO A 168 26.60 -19.95 -35.95
N PRO A 169 25.69 -20.74 -36.55
CA PRO A 169 25.81 -21.18 -37.94
C PRO A 169 25.95 -19.99 -38.90
N GLY A 170 27.08 -19.92 -39.63
CA GLY A 170 27.39 -18.81 -40.55
C GLY A 170 27.79 -17.49 -39.88
N GLY A 171 27.91 -17.46 -38.55
CA GLY A 171 28.37 -16.32 -37.77
C GLY A 171 29.88 -16.32 -37.50
N ALA A 172 30.38 -15.24 -36.89
CA ALA A 172 31.76 -15.16 -36.41
C ALA A 172 31.91 -15.84 -35.05
N ALA A 173 33.02 -16.56 -34.87
CA ALA A 173 33.37 -17.10 -33.57
C ALA A 173 33.67 -15.97 -32.58
N PRO A 174 33.24 -16.09 -31.32
CA PRO A 174 33.55 -15.10 -30.30
C PRO A 174 35.05 -15.09 -29.99
N VAL A 175 35.56 -13.91 -29.62
CA VAL A 175 36.99 -13.69 -29.32
C VAL A 175 37.25 -13.38 -27.85
N ASN A 176 36.20 -13.36 -27.02
CA ASN A 176 36.26 -13.16 -25.58
C ASN A 176 35.00 -13.73 -24.91
N VAL A 177 35.05 -13.84 -23.57
CA VAL A 177 33.99 -14.44 -22.75
C VAL A 177 32.64 -13.71 -22.89
N ILE A 178 32.60 -12.37 -22.88
CA ILE A 178 31.35 -11.61 -23.13
C ILE A 178 30.79 -11.91 -24.52
N GLY A 179 31.63 -11.95 -25.56
CA GLY A 179 31.21 -12.27 -26.92
C GLY A 179 30.59 -13.66 -27.03
N ALA A 180 31.13 -14.64 -26.32
CA ALA A 180 30.54 -15.97 -26.22
C ALA A 180 29.16 -15.89 -25.55
N GLY A 181 29.05 -15.19 -24.43
CA GLY A 181 27.76 -14.92 -23.76
C GLY A 181 26.75 -14.22 -24.67
N THR A 182 27.16 -13.21 -25.46
CA THR A 182 26.27 -12.47 -26.37
C THR A 182 25.77 -13.37 -27.50
N ASN A 183 26.63 -14.22 -28.07
CA ASN A 183 26.21 -15.19 -29.07
C ASN A 183 25.19 -16.19 -28.51
N LEU A 184 25.42 -16.68 -27.28
CA LEU A 184 24.50 -17.60 -26.59
C LEU A 184 23.17 -16.92 -26.23
N ALA A 185 23.19 -15.68 -25.74
CA ALA A 185 21.97 -14.93 -25.42
C ALA A 185 21.10 -14.69 -26.67
N ASN A 186 21.73 -14.39 -27.81
CA ASN A 186 21.04 -14.22 -29.08
C ASN A 186 20.63 -15.54 -29.75
N ASN A 187 21.24 -16.67 -29.37
CA ASN A 187 20.99 -18.00 -29.93
C ASN A 187 20.90 -19.04 -28.81
N PRO A 188 19.89 -19.00 -27.93
CA PRO A 188 19.88 -19.78 -26.69
C PRO A 188 19.79 -21.30 -26.90
N THR A 189 19.41 -21.78 -28.08
CA THR A 189 19.41 -23.22 -28.41
C THR A 189 20.74 -23.69 -29.02
N LEU A 190 21.75 -22.82 -29.09
CA LEU A 190 23.04 -23.11 -29.71
C LEU A 190 23.86 -24.08 -28.85
N ASP A 191 24.06 -25.29 -29.37
CA ASP A 191 24.90 -26.37 -28.82
C ASP A 191 24.86 -26.48 -27.28
N SER A 192 23.64 -26.47 -26.72
CA SER A 192 23.43 -26.45 -25.26
C SER A 192 24.07 -27.64 -24.54
N SER A 193 24.22 -28.77 -25.24
CA SER A 193 24.88 -29.97 -24.72
C SER A 193 26.38 -29.78 -24.57
N SER A 194 27.07 -29.22 -25.57
CA SER A 194 28.50 -28.92 -25.45
C SER A 194 28.77 -27.83 -24.42
N ILE A 195 27.94 -26.78 -24.39
CA ILE A 195 28.04 -25.72 -23.37
C ILE A 195 27.86 -26.29 -21.96
N PHE A 196 26.85 -27.14 -21.75
CA PHE A 196 26.66 -27.83 -20.47
C PHE A 196 27.85 -28.74 -20.13
N GLY A 197 28.44 -29.40 -21.13
CA GLY A 197 29.64 -30.25 -20.95
C GLY A 197 30.91 -29.50 -20.51
N LEU A 198 30.94 -28.16 -20.60
CA LEU A 198 32.04 -27.34 -20.08
C LEU A 198 31.96 -27.12 -18.57
N VAL A 199 30.80 -27.38 -17.95
CA VAL A 199 30.61 -27.29 -16.51
C VAL A 199 31.38 -28.45 -15.85
N GLY A 200 32.54 -28.14 -15.28
CA GLY A 200 33.39 -29.14 -14.64
C GLY A 200 32.78 -29.68 -13.34
N GLY A 201 33.20 -30.88 -12.90
CA GLY A 201 32.70 -31.53 -11.67
C GLY A 201 33.03 -30.82 -10.34
N LYS A 202 33.69 -29.65 -10.38
CA LYS A 202 33.95 -28.75 -9.25
C LYS A 202 33.69 -27.32 -9.71
N SER A 203 32.42 -26.96 -9.83
CA SER A 203 32.05 -25.65 -10.37
C SER A 203 32.05 -24.58 -9.26
N PRO A 204 32.56 -23.37 -9.54
CA PRO A 204 32.64 -22.28 -8.57
C PRO A 204 31.28 -21.69 -8.17
N PHE A 205 30.25 -21.82 -9.01
CA PHE A 205 28.89 -21.33 -8.73
C PHE A 205 27.94 -22.50 -8.52
N GLN A 206 27.08 -22.39 -7.51
CA GLN A 206 26.13 -23.44 -7.18
C GLN A 206 24.85 -22.80 -6.70
N PRO A 207 23.69 -23.42 -7.00
CA PRO A 207 23.49 -24.74 -7.62
C PRO A 207 23.60 -24.80 -9.16
N THR A 208 24.00 -25.94 -9.74
CA THR A 208 23.99 -26.15 -11.21
C THR A 208 22.89 -27.11 -11.68
N LEU A 209 22.49 -26.97 -12.95
CA LEU A 209 21.57 -27.88 -13.62
C LEU A 209 22.11 -29.31 -13.62
N THR A 210 21.24 -30.30 -13.41
CA THR A 210 21.63 -31.72 -13.37
C THR A 210 21.67 -32.39 -14.75
N SER A 211 21.18 -31.70 -15.79
CA SER A 211 21.17 -32.17 -17.18
C SER A 211 21.18 -31.00 -18.14
N ALA A 212 21.74 -31.20 -19.34
CA ALA A 212 21.75 -30.18 -20.38
C ALA A 212 20.33 -29.70 -20.73
N PRO A 213 20.05 -28.38 -20.68
CA PRO A 213 18.73 -27.87 -21.01
C PRO A 213 18.51 -27.82 -22.52
N GLY A 214 17.26 -27.88 -22.97
CA GLY A 214 16.90 -27.68 -24.38
C GLY A 214 17.10 -26.25 -24.89
N SER A 215 17.25 -25.29 -23.97
CA SER A 215 17.53 -23.88 -24.24
C SER A 215 18.32 -23.28 -23.08
N LEU A 216 19.30 -22.45 -23.39
CA LEU A 216 20.09 -21.68 -22.45
C LEU A 216 19.48 -20.30 -22.16
N ALA A 217 18.25 -20.02 -22.61
CA ALA A 217 17.61 -18.73 -22.40
C ALA A 217 17.42 -18.40 -20.92
N VAL A 218 18.14 -17.41 -20.40
CA VAL A 218 17.89 -16.83 -19.07
C VAL A 218 16.71 -15.89 -19.19
N GLN A 219 15.59 -16.27 -18.60
CA GLN A 219 14.38 -15.46 -18.56
C GLN A 219 13.81 -15.51 -17.15
N LEU A 220 13.22 -14.40 -16.71
CA LEU A 220 12.45 -14.41 -15.48
C LEU A 220 11.28 -15.39 -15.64
N GLY A 221 11.12 -16.29 -14.67
CA GLY A 221 9.94 -17.12 -14.58
C GLY A 221 8.74 -16.20 -14.46
N SER A 222 7.78 -16.34 -15.37
CA SER A 222 6.56 -15.52 -15.32
C SER A 222 5.85 -15.80 -13.99
N PRO A 223 5.49 -14.79 -13.21
CA PRO A 223 4.37 -14.97 -12.30
C PRO A 223 3.18 -15.35 -13.18
N THR A 224 2.52 -16.46 -12.90
CA THR A 224 1.16 -16.69 -13.37
C THR A 224 0.28 -15.61 -12.72
N GLY A 225 0.16 -14.43 -13.33
CA GLY A 225 -0.56 -13.30 -12.75
C GLY A 225 -0.97 -12.27 -13.81
N GLY A 226 -2.29 -12.06 -13.93
CA GLY A 226 -2.88 -10.98 -14.71
C GLY A 226 -3.60 -10.00 -13.79
N LEU A 227 -4.86 -9.67 -14.06
CA LEU A 227 -5.67 -8.95 -13.06
C LEU A 227 -6.06 -9.92 -11.94
N SER A 228 -6.07 -9.48 -10.69
CA SER A 228 -6.65 -10.20 -9.56
C SER A 228 -7.97 -9.55 -9.17
N ILE A 229 -8.96 -10.34 -8.75
CA ILE A 229 -10.27 -9.87 -8.32
C ILE A 229 -10.44 -10.26 -6.86
N SER A 230 -10.85 -9.31 -6.00
CA SER A 230 -11.00 -9.52 -4.56
C SER A 230 -12.03 -10.60 -4.20
N SER A 231 -12.99 -10.88 -5.09
CA SER A 231 -13.93 -11.99 -4.95
C SER A 231 -14.31 -12.61 -6.30
N SER A 232 -14.33 -13.94 -6.37
CA SER A 232 -14.83 -14.69 -7.53
C SER A 232 -16.37 -14.78 -7.60
N ALA A 233 -17.06 -14.38 -6.52
CA ALA A 233 -18.52 -14.36 -6.43
C ALA A 233 -19.04 -13.17 -5.62
N LEU A 234 -20.10 -12.53 -6.10
CA LEU A 234 -20.88 -11.56 -5.34
C LEU A 234 -22.24 -12.17 -5.01
N VAL A 235 -22.54 -12.21 -3.71
CA VAL A 235 -23.81 -12.74 -3.18
C VAL A 235 -24.58 -11.56 -2.63
N PHE A 236 -25.62 -11.15 -3.34
CA PHE A 236 -26.49 -10.08 -2.92
C PHE A 236 -27.48 -10.60 -1.87
N PRO A 237 -27.81 -9.78 -0.86
CA PRO A 237 -28.94 -10.07 0.01
C PRO A 237 -30.22 -10.21 -0.83
N ALA A 238 -31.18 -10.98 -0.33
CA ALA A 238 -32.46 -11.13 -0.99
C ALA A 238 -33.17 -9.77 -1.09
N ALA A 239 -33.63 -9.41 -2.28
CA ALA A 239 -34.21 -8.10 -2.58
C ALA A 239 -35.62 -8.26 -3.16
N TYR A 240 -36.55 -7.37 -2.80
CA TYR A 240 -37.90 -7.36 -3.36
C TYR A 240 -37.92 -6.80 -4.77
N LEU A 241 -38.97 -7.14 -5.52
CA LEU A 241 -39.05 -6.76 -6.93
C LEU A 241 -39.00 -5.24 -7.11
N ASN A 242 -38.12 -4.77 -7.98
CA ASN A 242 -37.84 -3.37 -8.31
C ASN A 242 -37.14 -2.54 -7.22
N PHE A 243 -36.56 -3.18 -6.19
CA PHE A 243 -35.75 -2.49 -5.18
C PHE A 243 -34.26 -2.84 -5.32
N PRO A 244 -33.36 -1.84 -5.42
CA PRO A 244 -31.93 -2.07 -5.62
C PRO A 244 -31.21 -2.47 -4.32
N SER A 245 -30.20 -3.33 -4.45
CA SER A 245 -29.13 -3.58 -3.47
C SER A 245 -27.77 -3.41 -4.17
N ILE A 246 -26.70 -3.13 -3.42
CA ILE A 246 -25.38 -2.81 -4.00
C ILE A 246 -24.32 -3.67 -3.32
N GLU A 247 -23.41 -4.22 -4.13
CA GLU A 247 -22.18 -4.89 -3.69
C GLU A 247 -20.98 -4.34 -4.47
N SER A 248 -19.77 -4.61 -3.98
CA SER A 248 -18.54 -4.13 -4.63
C SER A 248 -17.47 -5.20 -4.73
N PHE A 249 -16.53 -5.03 -5.66
CA PHE A 249 -15.32 -5.83 -5.76
C PHE A 249 -14.16 -4.97 -6.24
N THR A 250 -12.93 -5.40 -5.96
CA THR A 250 -11.71 -4.69 -6.32
C THR A 250 -10.92 -5.49 -7.34
N ILE A 251 -10.36 -4.80 -8.32
CA ILE A 251 -9.46 -5.31 -9.35
C ILE A 251 -8.06 -4.79 -9.03
N THR A 252 -7.08 -5.68 -8.96
CA THR A 252 -5.66 -5.34 -8.74
C THR A 252 -4.83 -5.78 -9.93
N ASN A 253 -3.97 -4.92 -10.47
CA ASN A 253 -2.98 -5.37 -11.44
C ASN A 253 -1.83 -6.10 -10.74
N THR A 254 -1.83 -7.43 -10.82
CA THR A 254 -0.75 -8.27 -10.29
C THR A 254 0.37 -8.55 -11.29
N SER A 255 0.27 -7.97 -12.49
CA SER A 255 1.28 -8.10 -13.54
C SER A 255 2.31 -6.97 -13.49
N LEU A 256 3.44 -7.18 -14.17
CA LEU A 256 4.60 -6.28 -14.17
C LEU A 256 4.54 -5.19 -15.26
N ILE A 257 3.44 -5.10 -16.01
CA ILE A 257 3.18 -4.05 -17.01
C ILE A 257 1.80 -3.42 -16.77
N PRO A 258 1.57 -2.16 -17.15
CA PRO A 258 0.23 -1.58 -17.11
C PRO A 258 -0.77 -2.46 -17.88
N SER A 259 -1.87 -2.83 -17.23
CA SER A 259 -2.91 -3.65 -17.84
C SER A 259 -4.18 -2.83 -18.03
N GLY A 260 -4.62 -2.69 -19.28
CA GLY A 260 -5.85 -1.98 -19.62
C GLY A 260 -7.07 -2.82 -19.26
N VAL A 261 -7.93 -2.30 -18.38
CA VAL A 261 -9.26 -2.85 -18.13
C VAL A 261 -10.20 -2.28 -19.21
N GLY A 262 -10.56 -3.09 -20.19
CA GLY A 262 -11.06 -2.62 -21.49
C GLY A 262 -12.54 -2.85 -21.77
N SER A 263 -13.18 -3.85 -21.14
CA SER A 263 -14.61 -4.08 -21.30
C SER A 263 -15.24 -4.73 -20.08
N PHE A 264 -16.44 -4.28 -19.71
CA PHE A 264 -17.27 -4.92 -18.70
C PHE A 264 -18.58 -5.34 -19.35
N SER A 265 -19.00 -6.58 -19.13
CA SER A 265 -20.33 -7.03 -19.56
C SER A 265 -20.95 -7.94 -18.51
N ILE A 266 -22.26 -7.80 -18.31
CA ILE A 266 -23.05 -8.70 -17.48
C ILE A 266 -23.80 -9.63 -18.42
N VAL A 267 -23.57 -10.93 -18.27
CA VAL A 267 -24.17 -11.98 -19.10
C VAL A 267 -24.89 -13.01 -18.24
N GLY A 268 -25.77 -13.79 -18.87
CA GLY A 268 -26.54 -14.83 -18.20
C GLY A 268 -28.01 -14.49 -18.01
N ALA A 269 -28.78 -15.48 -17.53
CA ALA A 269 -30.24 -15.43 -17.51
C ALA A 269 -30.81 -14.32 -16.61
N GLY A 270 -30.11 -13.96 -15.52
CA GLY A 270 -30.48 -12.87 -14.61
C GLY A 270 -29.85 -11.52 -14.94
N ALA A 271 -29.12 -11.37 -16.05
CA ALA A 271 -28.30 -10.17 -16.32
C ALA A 271 -29.09 -8.85 -16.30
N ALA A 272 -30.37 -8.85 -16.68
CA ALA A 272 -31.23 -7.67 -16.65
C ALA A 272 -31.53 -7.15 -15.22
N ASP A 273 -31.35 -8.01 -14.21
CA ASP A 273 -31.55 -7.66 -12.81
C ASP A 273 -30.27 -7.08 -12.16
N PHE A 274 -29.14 -7.03 -12.89
CA PHE A 274 -27.88 -6.48 -12.38
C PHE A 274 -27.40 -5.31 -13.25
N SER A 275 -26.77 -4.31 -12.62
CA SER A 275 -26.25 -3.13 -13.32
C SER A 275 -24.90 -2.68 -12.78
N LEU A 276 -24.07 -2.09 -13.63
CA LEU A 276 -22.84 -1.41 -13.21
C LEU A 276 -23.21 -0.02 -12.69
N ILE A 277 -22.75 0.32 -11.49
CA ILE A 277 -23.00 1.64 -10.89
C ILE A 277 -21.74 2.51 -11.07
N PRO A 278 -21.81 3.66 -11.77
CA PRO A 278 -20.74 4.66 -11.76
C PRO A 278 -20.63 5.28 -10.36
N ASN A 279 -19.42 5.44 -9.82
CA ASN A 279 -19.25 6.18 -8.56
C ASN A 279 -19.70 7.65 -8.75
N PHE A 280 -20.44 8.19 -7.77
CA PHE A 280 -21.03 9.53 -7.77
C PHE A 280 -20.00 10.68 -7.87
N SER A 281 -18.70 10.40 -7.77
CA SER A 281 -17.64 11.41 -7.87
C SER A 281 -17.14 11.66 -9.29
N ASN A 282 -17.29 10.73 -10.25
CA ASN A 282 -16.82 10.92 -11.62
C ASN A 282 -17.43 9.90 -12.63
N PRO A 283 -18.29 10.32 -13.59
CA PRO A 283 -18.97 9.41 -14.52
C PRO A 283 -18.08 8.64 -15.52
N GLY A 284 -16.75 8.82 -15.49
CA GLY A 284 -15.80 8.19 -16.41
C GLY A 284 -14.65 7.38 -15.79
N ALA A 285 -14.66 7.09 -14.48
CA ALA A 285 -13.46 6.63 -13.76
C ALA A 285 -13.63 5.34 -12.93
N ASN A 286 -14.40 4.35 -13.41
CA ASN A 286 -14.56 3.11 -12.67
C ASN A 286 -13.40 2.12 -12.80
N CYS A 287 -12.50 2.29 -13.79
CA CYS A 287 -11.08 1.87 -13.84
C CYS A 287 -10.45 2.63 -15.00
N PRO A 288 -9.17 3.04 -14.94
CA PRO A 288 -8.54 3.80 -16.01
C PRO A 288 -8.51 2.97 -17.29
N GLY A 289 -9.03 3.56 -18.39
CA GLY A 289 -8.65 3.15 -19.74
C GLY A 289 -7.16 3.43 -19.98
N ALA A 290 -6.68 3.17 -21.20
CA ALA A 290 -5.25 3.32 -21.54
C ALA A 290 -4.61 4.60 -20.93
N PRO A 291 -3.49 4.48 -20.18
CA PRO A 291 -2.53 3.37 -20.21
C PRO A 291 -2.88 2.14 -19.35
N GLY A 292 -4.02 2.13 -18.62
CA GLY A 292 -4.43 1.01 -17.76
C GLY A 292 -3.89 1.12 -16.33
N LEU A 293 -4.21 0.13 -15.48
CA LEU A 293 -3.73 0.07 -14.10
C LEU A 293 -2.23 -0.24 -14.09
N ALA A 294 -1.40 0.57 -13.45
CA ALA A 294 0.03 0.30 -13.28
C ALA A 294 0.27 -0.92 -12.35
N PRO A 295 1.48 -1.51 -12.34
CA PRO A 295 1.78 -2.64 -11.46
C PRO A 295 1.47 -2.32 -9.99
N GLY A 296 0.63 -3.15 -9.36
CA GLY A 296 0.19 -2.96 -7.97
C GLY A 296 -0.98 -1.99 -7.78
N GLU A 297 -1.39 -1.23 -8.80
CA GLU A 297 -2.57 -0.37 -8.69
C GLU A 297 -3.85 -1.17 -8.57
N THR A 298 -4.79 -0.62 -7.80
CA THR A 298 -6.11 -1.20 -7.56
C THR A 298 -7.22 -0.27 -8.00
N CYS A 299 -8.39 -0.85 -8.20
CA CYS A 299 -9.57 -0.16 -8.69
C CYS A 299 -10.84 -0.87 -8.23
N THR A 300 -11.84 -0.14 -7.73
CA THR A 300 -13.06 -0.72 -7.14
C THR A 300 -14.29 -0.50 -8.03
N MET A 301 -15.05 -1.58 -8.22
CA MET A 301 -16.26 -1.64 -9.05
C MET A 301 -17.50 -1.85 -8.17
N LEU A 302 -18.58 -1.14 -8.46
CA LEU A 302 -19.88 -1.27 -7.81
C LEU A 302 -20.89 -1.96 -8.73
N ILE A 303 -21.61 -2.96 -8.21
CA ILE A 303 -22.67 -3.69 -8.91
C ILE A 303 -23.98 -3.50 -8.15
N GLY A 304 -25.02 -3.07 -8.85
CA GLY A 304 -26.40 -3.06 -8.35
C GLY A 304 -27.14 -4.35 -8.70
N PHE A 305 -28.03 -4.79 -7.82
CA PHE A 305 -28.99 -5.88 -8.03
C PHE A 305 -30.41 -5.37 -7.76
N THR A 306 -31.24 -5.31 -8.80
CA THR A 306 -32.64 -4.89 -8.78
C THR A 306 -33.50 -5.97 -9.46
N PRO A 307 -34.02 -6.96 -8.71
CA PRO A 307 -34.73 -8.09 -9.31
C PRO A 307 -36.08 -7.66 -9.90
N THR A 308 -36.37 -8.08 -11.12
CA THR A 308 -37.65 -7.80 -11.81
C THR A 308 -38.65 -8.95 -11.70
N SER A 309 -38.20 -10.13 -11.28
CA SER A 309 -39.10 -11.22 -10.90
C SER A 309 -38.54 -12.08 -9.77
N SER A 310 -39.40 -12.86 -9.12
CA SER A 310 -39.04 -13.63 -7.93
C SER A 310 -38.21 -14.88 -8.25
N GLY A 311 -37.54 -15.45 -7.25
CA GLY A 311 -36.64 -16.60 -7.38
C GLY A 311 -35.17 -16.21 -7.51
N ALA A 312 -34.31 -17.23 -7.61
CA ALA A 312 -32.87 -17.05 -7.75
C ALA A 312 -32.52 -16.33 -9.07
N ARG A 313 -31.72 -15.28 -8.96
CA ARG A 313 -31.21 -14.47 -10.06
C ARG A 313 -29.70 -14.63 -10.09
N ASN A 314 -29.23 -15.33 -11.11
CA ASN A 314 -27.81 -15.57 -11.33
C ASN A 314 -27.37 -14.94 -12.64
N ALA A 315 -26.23 -14.28 -12.60
CA ALA A 315 -25.56 -13.71 -13.77
C ALA A 315 -24.05 -13.85 -13.60
N THR A 316 -23.30 -13.41 -14.60
CA THR A 316 -21.84 -13.39 -14.55
C THR A 316 -21.35 -12.05 -15.09
N VAL A 317 -20.50 -11.39 -14.33
CA VAL A 317 -19.73 -10.25 -14.85
C VAL A 317 -18.51 -10.82 -15.57
N LEU A 318 -18.31 -10.43 -16.82
CA LEU A 318 -17.10 -10.66 -17.58
C LEU A 318 -16.29 -9.37 -17.61
N VAL A 319 -15.07 -9.44 -17.08
CA VAL A 319 -14.08 -8.37 -17.08
C VAL A 319 -13.07 -8.68 -18.19
N GLY A 320 -13.18 -7.96 -19.29
CA GLY A 320 -12.23 -7.99 -20.40
C GLY A 320 -11.09 -7.00 -20.15
N SER A 321 -9.86 -7.50 -20.23
CA SER A 321 -8.63 -6.72 -20.11
C SER A 321 -7.57 -7.15 -21.12
N SER A 322 -6.46 -6.42 -21.15
CA SER A 322 -5.25 -6.79 -21.87
C SER A 322 -4.34 -7.77 -21.11
N ALA A 323 -4.76 -8.26 -19.93
CA ALA A 323 -4.00 -9.25 -19.17
C ALA A 323 -4.10 -10.67 -19.77
N ALA A 324 -3.09 -11.50 -19.51
CA ALA A 324 -3.04 -12.88 -20.02
C ALA A 324 -4.16 -13.79 -19.47
N ASN A 325 -4.79 -13.44 -18.34
CA ASN A 325 -5.90 -14.18 -17.72
C ASN A 325 -7.29 -13.62 -18.07
N SER A 326 -7.39 -12.81 -19.12
CA SER A 326 -8.64 -12.20 -19.62
C SER A 326 -9.42 -13.16 -20.55
N PRO A 327 -10.77 -13.14 -20.53
CA PRO A 327 -11.62 -12.41 -19.60
C PRO A 327 -11.74 -13.12 -18.26
N GLN A 328 -11.81 -12.35 -17.19
CA GLN A 328 -12.11 -12.89 -15.86
C GLN A 328 -13.62 -12.86 -15.60
N SER A 329 -14.11 -13.86 -14.87
CA SER A 329 -15.53 -14.01 -14.57
C SER A 329 -15.81 -13.91 -13.08
N ILE A 330 -16.82 -13.14 -12.71
CA ILE A 330 -17.36 -13.08 -11.34
C ILE A 330 -18.80 -13.58 -11.40
N THR A 331 -19.15 -14.57 -10.58
CA THR A 331 -20.54 -15.03 -10.49
C THR A 331 -21.35 -14.09 -9.61
N LEU A 332 -22.46 -13.59 -10.15
CA LEU A 332 -23.45 -12.82 -9.39
C LEU A 332 -24.58 -13.76 -8.99
N SER A 333 -24.96 -13.71 -7.72
CA SER A 333 -26.14 -14.42 -7.23
C SER A 333 -26.93 -13.51 -6.30
N GLY A 334 -28.23 -13.44 -6.53
CA GLY A 334 -29.18 -12.75 -5.66
C GLY A 334 -30.51 -13.50 -5.68
N THR A 335 -31.39 -13.20 -4.74
CA THR A 335 -32.75 -13.76 -4.75
C THR A 335 -33.76 -12.64 -4.87
N GLY A 336 -34.54 -12.67 -5.94
CA GLY A 336 -35.73 -11.83 -6.06
C GLY A 336 -36.82 -12.38 -5.17
N LEU A 337 -37.33 -11.56 -4.26
CA LEU A 337 -38.47 -11.92 -3.43
C LEU A 337 -39.74 -11.39 -4.10
N ALA A 338 -40.72 -12.26 -4.32
CA ALA A 338 -42.07 -11.81 -4.62
C ALA A 338 -42.62 -11.11 -3.38
N HIS A 339 -43.33 -10.01 -3.58
CA HIS A 339 -44.19 -9.47 -2.55
C HIS A 339 -45.12 -10.57 -2.05
N THR A 340 -45.20 -10.74 -0.74
CA THR A 340 -45.77 -11.96 -0.13
C THR A 340 -47.30 -12.02 -0.16
N GLY A 341 -47.97 -11.10 -0.88
CA GLY A 341 -49.44 -10.95 -0.86
C GLY A 341 -50.01 -10.59 0.52
N SER A 342 -49.15 -10.52 1.54
CA SER A 342 -49.47 -10.14 2.90
C SER A 342 -49.50 -8.62 2.98
N SER A 343 -50.55 -8.05 3.57
CA SER A 343 -50.65 -6.61 3.77
C SER A 343 -50.02 -6.24 5.11
N VAL A 344 -49.17 -5.23 5.13
CA VAL A 344 -48.85 -4.54 6.38
C VAL A 344 -49.94 -3.50 6.63
N THR A 345 -50.32 -3.34 7.90
CA THR A 345 -51.21 -2.25 8.31
C THR A 345 -50.52 -1.41 9.36
N LEU A 346 -50.67 -0.10 9.22
CA LEU A 346 -50.22 0.88 10.19
C LEU A 346 -51.42 1.35 11.01
N SER A 347 -51.27 1.37 12.33
CA SER A 347 -52.29 1.85 13.26
C SER A 347 -51.66 2.76 14.33
N PRO A 348 -52.17 3.97 14.57
CA PRO A 348 -53.38 4.55 13.97
C PRO A 348 -53.19 4.95 12.49
N SER A 349 -54.30 5.04 11.75
CA SER A 349 -54.29 5.41 10.31
C SER A 349 -54.01 6.90 10.06
N SER A 350 -53.84 7.68 11.12
CA SER A 350 -53.39 9.08 11.11
C SER A 350 -52.84 9.43 12.48
N LEU A 351 -51.81 10.27 12.54
CA LEU A 351 -51.33 10.86 13.79
C LEU A 351 -51.78 12.31 13.88
N THR A 352 -52.17 12.74 15.08
CA THR A 352 -52.46 14.14 15.36
C THR A 352 -51.67 14.60 16.57
N PHE A 353 -50.74 15.53 16.36
CA PHE A 353 -49.91 16.08 17.42
C PHE A 353 -50.47 17.43 17.83
N SER A 354 -50.89 17.56 19.09
CA SER A 354 -51.33 18.86 19.64
C SER A 354 -50.22 19.63 20.37
N LEU A 355 -49.07 18.98 20.55
CA LEU A 355 -47.88 19.47 21.26
C LEU A 355 -46.63 18.89 20.59
N ALA A 356 -45.60 19.70 20.39
CA ALA A 356 -44.30 19.23 19.88
C ALA A 356 -43.55 18.47 20.98
N GLY A 357 -42.81 17.42 20.61
CA GLY A 357 -41.94 16.69 21.54
C GLY A 357 -42.59 15.57 22.35
N VAL A 358 -43.85 15.21 22.06
CA VAL A 358 -44.53 14.05 22.68
C VAL A 358 -44.59 12.91 21.66
N PRO A 359 -43.81 11.82 21.85
CA PRO A 359 -43.82 10.70 20.93
C PRO A 359 -45.19 10.00 20.92
N GLN A 360 -45.71 9.72 19.72
CA GLN A 360 -46.90 8.90 19.54
C GLN A 360 -46.52 7.55 18.88
N PRO A 361 -47.04 6.42 19.38
CA PRO A 361 -46.72 5.11 18.82
C PRO A 361 -47.54 4.83 17.55
N VAL A 362 -46.86 4.43 16.47
CA VAL A 362 -47.44 3.76 15.30
C VAL A 362 -47.11 2.28 15.39
N THR A 363 -48.14 1.46 15.46
CA THR A 363 -48.03 0.01 15.41
C THR A 363 -47.99 -0.44 13.96
N VAL A 364 -46.92 -1.16 13.60
CA VAL A 364 -46.80 -1.86 12.31
C VAL A 364 -47.23 -3.30 12.55
N THR A 365 -48.24 -3.75 11.81
CA THR A 365 -48.78 -5.10 11.94
C THR A 365 -48.55 -5.87 10.66
N ASN A 366 -47.88 -7.02 10.76
CA ASN A 366 -47.86 -8.00 9.69
C ASN A 366 -49.16 -8.81 9.73
N ASN A 367 -50.13 -8.49 8.86
CA ASN A 367 -51.39 -9.24 8.78
C ASN A 367 -51.25 -10.58 8.02
N GLY A 368 -50.06 -10.85 7.48
CA GLY A 368 -49.72 -12.07 6.80
C GLY A 368 -49.52 -13.27 7.71
N MET A 369 -49.59 -14.44 7.09
CA MET A 369 -49.24 -15.71 7.74
C MET A 369 -47.75 -16.05 7.63
N THR A 370 -46.95 -15.19 6.97
CA THR A 370 -45.51 -15.36 6.80
C THR A 370 -44.76 -14.13 7.33
N PRO A 371 -43.55 -14.29 7.90
CA PRO A 371 -42.70 -13.15 8.24
C PRO A 371 -42.50 -12.22 7.05
N ILE A 372 -42.47 -10.91 7.31
CA ILE A 372 -42.32 -9.86 6.31
C ILE A 372 -41.08 -9.03 6.64
N VAL A 373 -40.34 -8.58 5.63
CA VAL A 373 -39.15 -7.73 5.84
C VAL A 373 -39.62 -6.29 6.02
N ILE A 374 -38.99 -5.56 6.95
CA ILE A 374 -39.21 -4.12 7.14
C ILE A 374 -38.01 -3.38 6.55
N GLY A 375 -38.27 -2.52 5.58
CA GLY A 375 -37.30 -1.65 4.93
C GLY A 375 -37.13 -0.30 5.65
N PRO A 376 -36.42 0.66 5.03
CA PRO A 376 -36.20 1.98 5.64
C PRO A 376 -37.52 2.68 5.96
N ILE A 377 -37.60 3.26 7.16
CA ILE A 377 -38.71 4.10 7.62
C ILE A 377 -38.33 5.56 7.32
N MET A 378 -39.24 6.33 6.73
CA MET A 378 -39.01 7.74 6.37
C MET A 378 -40.08 8.63 6.99
N LEU A 379 -39.68 9.81 7.46
CA LEU A 379 -40.56 10.80 8.08
C LEU A 379 -40.48 12.16 7.37
N ASN A 380 -41.62 12.79 7.09
CA ASN A 380 -41.72 14.11 6.47
C ASN A 380 -42.95 14.86 7.01
N PRO A 381 -42.89 16.13 7.47
CA PRO A 381 -41.72 17.01 7.58
C PRO A 381 -40.80 16.62 8.75
N SER A 382 -39.74 17.40 9.00
CA SER A 382 -38.68 17.11 9.99
C SER A 382 -39.24 16.68 11.36
N GLY A 383 -38.77 15.55 11.85
CA GLY A 383 -39.15 14.91 13.12
C GLY A 383 -38.09 13.90 13.55
N SER A 384 -38.34 13.17 14.63
CA SER A 384 -37.52 12.02 15.04
C SER A 384 -38.39 10.77 15.13
N GLU A 385 -37.84 9.65 14.68
CA GLU A 385 -38.42 8.34 14.91
C GLU A 385 -37.45 7.41 15.64
N THR A 386 -38.00 6.62 16.57
CA THR A 386 -37.31 5.44 17.11
C THR A 386 -38.21 4.23 16.89
N ASN A 387 -37.65 3.08 16.53
CA ASN A 387 -38.45 1.90 16.22
C ASN A 387 -37.81 0.62 16.76
N ASN A 388 -38.62 -0.41 16.97
CA ASN A 388 -38.17 -1.75 17.35
C ASN A 388 -38.49 -2.81 16.29
N CYS A 389 -38.72 -2.39 15.04
CA CYS A 389 -39.23 -3.27 13.98
C CYS A 389 -38.17 -4.23 13.39
N GLY A 390 -36.88 -3.98 13.64
CA GLY A 390 -35.79 -4.79 13.08
C GLY A 390 -35.82 -4.85 11.55
N SER A 391 -35.06 -5.75 10.95
CA SER A 391 -35.10 -6.00 9.50
C SER A 391 -36.23 -6.95 9.07
N SER A 392 -36.95 -7.56 10.01
CA SER A 392 -38.07 -8.45 9.71
C SER A 392 -39.09 -8.52 10.85
N LEU A 393 -40.36 -8.55 10.50
CA LEU A 393 -41.51 -8.68 11.39
C LEU A 393 -42.18 -10.04 11.16
N ALA A 394 -42.21 -10.89 12.20
CA ALA A 394 -42.79 -12.23 12.13
C ALA A 394 -44.29 -12.21 11.74
N ALA A 395 -44.79 -13.34 11.23
CA ALA A 395 -46.20 -13.50 10.88
C ALA A 395 -47.11 -13.15 12.06
N GLN A 396 -48.23 -12.46 11.80
CA GLN A 396 -49.20 -12.02 12.82
C GLN A 396 -48.60 -11.25 14.00
N SER A 397 -47.40 -10.69 13.84
CA SER A 397 -46.70 -9.97 14.89
C SER A 397 -46.76 -8.47 14.65
N ILE A 398 -46.45 -7.73 15.72
CA ILE A 398 -46.45 -6.27 15.70
C ILE A 398 -45.09 -5.74 16.14
N CYS A 399 -44.75 -4.56 15.64
CA CYS A 399 -43.70 -3.71 16.18
C CYS A 399 -44.23 -2.28 16.30
N THR A 400 -43.46 -1.41 16.95
CA THR A 400 -43.86 -0.03 17.26
C THR A 400 -42.79 0.95 16.81
N ILE A 401 -43.23 1.98 16.10
CA ILE A 401 -42.46 3.15 15.73
C ILE A 401 -42.95 4.30 16.62
N GLN A 402 -42.08 4.87 17.44
CA GLN A 402 -42.35 6.11 18.17
C GLN A 402 -42.06 7.27 17.22
N VAL A 403 -43.09 8.05 16.89
CA VAL A 403 -42.98 9.20 16.00
C VAL A 403 -43.13 10.46 16.83
N GLU A 404 -42.17 11.37 16.70
CA GLU A 404 -42.17 12.66 17.37
C GLU A 404 -42.09 13.78 16.33
N ALA A 405 -43.10 14.65 16.32
CA ALA A 405 -43.10 15.83 15.46
C ALA A 405 -42.25 16.94 16.10
N THR A 406 -41.34 17.55 15.32
CA THR A 406 -40.62 18.75 15.75
C THR A 406 -41.49 20.00 15.55
N GLY A 407 -41.35 20.98 16.44
CA GLY A 407 -42.15 22.20 16.44
C GLY A 407 -42.01 22.98 15.13
N GLY A 408 -43.14 23.44 14.56
CA GLY A 408 -43.15 24.35 13.41
C GLY A 408 -44.12 25.51 13.61
N ALA A 409 -43.98 26.54 12.77
CA ALA A 409 -44.74 27.79 12.88
C ALA A 409 -46.26 27.53 12.89
N GLY A 410 -46.99 28.20 13.80
CA GLY A 410 -48.38 27.90 14.12
C GLY A 410 -49.32 27.76 12.92
N GLY A 411 -50.23 26.79 13.01
CA GLY A 411 -51.13 26.35 11.94
C GLY A 411 -51.15 24.82 11.84
N SER A 412 -52.16 24.26 11.15
CA SER A 412 -52.18 22.82 10.84
C SER A 412 -51.09 22.51 9.82
N GLN A 413 -50.13 21.66 10.21
CA GLN A 413 -49.12 21.11 9.29
C GLN A 413 -49.47 19.67 8.95
N THR A 414 -49.32 19.30 7.67
CA THR A 414 -49.54 17.93 7.21
C THR A 414 -48.23 17.27 6.79
N GLY A 415 -48.08 16.00 7.12
CA GLY A 415 -46.93 15.17 6.83
C GLY A 415 -47.31 13.72 6.60
N THR A 416 -46.31 12.87 6.38
CA THR A 416 -46.46 11.43 6.20
C THR A 416 -45.30 10.67 6.85
N LEU A 417 -45.61 9.69 7.68
CA LEU A 417 -44.71 8.58 7.98
C LEU A 417 -44.84 7.55 6.87
N THR A 418 -43.72 7.08 6.32
CA THR A 418 -43.67 6.05 5.28
C THR A 418 -42.89 4.85 5.80
N VAL A 419 -43.51 3.67 5.80
CA VAL A 419 -42.88 2.39 6.14
C VAL A 419 -42.79 1.57 4.86
N ASN A 420 -41.59 1.25 4.43
CA ASN A 420 -41.38 0.33 3.31
C ASN A 420 -41.34 -1.11 3.84
N ASP A 421 -42.01 -2.05 3.19
CA ASP A 421 -42.18 -3.42 3.68
C ASP A 421 -42.22 -4.45 2.53
N GLY A 422 -42.10 -5.74 2.87
CA GLY A 422 -42.15 -6.86 1.92
C GLY A 422 -43.56 -7.32 1.49
N GLY A 423 -44.59 -6.54 1.81
CA GLY A 423 -46.00 -6.84 1.62
C GLY A 423 -46.58 -6.23 0.35
N VAL A 424 -47.90 -6.15 0.28
CA VAL A 424 -48.63 -5.45 -0.79
C VAL A 424 -49.41 -4.30 -0.14
N PRO A 425 -49.17 -3.03 -0.55
CA PRO A 425 -48.46 -2.57 -1.75
C PRO A 425 -46.92 -2.49 -1.65
N GLY A 426 -46.30 -2.82 -0.51
CA GLY A 426 -44.85 -2.73 -0.29
C GLY A 426 -44.41 -1.36 0.23
N THR A 427 -45.38 -0.51 0.55
CA THR A 427 -45.19 0.79 1.20
C THR A 427 -46.51 1.20 1.85
N GLU A 428 -46.53 1.34 3.17
CA GLU A 428 -47.66 1.93 3.89
C GLU A 428 -47.30 3.31 4.40
N THR A 429 -48.30 4.20 4.40
CA THR A 429 -48.15 5.56 4.90
C THR A 429 -49.16 5.87 6.00
N VAL A 430 -48.72 6.66 6.99
CA VAL A 430 -49.59 7.27 7.99
C VAL A 430 -49.52 8.79 7.80
N PRO A 431 -50.62 9.46 7.42
CA PRO A 431 -50.67 10.91 7.42
C PRO A 431 -50.52 11.46 8.85
N ILE A 432 -49.80 12.55 8.97
CA ILE A 432 -49.54 13.27 10.21
C ILE A 432 -50.19 14.65 10.10
N ASP A 433 -51.01 15.03 11.09
CA ASP A 433 -51.52 16.39 11.28
C ASP A 433 -50.96 16.95 12.59
N VAL A 434 -50.60 18.23 12.62
CA VAL A 434 -50.03 18.89 13.80
C VAL A 434 -50.85 20.14 14.11
N GLN A 435 -51.53 20.18 15.26
CA GLN A 435 -52.49 21.23 15.66
C GLN A 435 -52.08 21.95 16.96
N TYR A 436 -51.55 23.17 16.86
CA TYR A 436 -51.16 23.99 18.01
C TYR A 436 -52.31 24.93 18.50
N PRO A 437 -52.57 25.10 19.82
CA PRO A 437 -53.60 26.03 20.36
C PRO A 437 -53.29 27.53 20.08
N SER A 438 -54.15 28.49 20.47
CA SER A 438 -54.16 29.86 19.87
C SER A 438 -54.48 31.06 20.79
N ASN A 439 -53.98 31.14 22.04
CA ASN A 439 -54.21 32.32 22.90
C ASN A 439 -52.95 32.80 23.65
N ILE A 440 -52.64 34.11 23.52
CA ILE A 440 -51.45 34.80 24.08
C ILE A 440 -51.87 36.07 24.84
N THR A 441 -51.17 36.39 25.95
CA THR A 441 -51.32 37.65 26.72
C THR A 441 -50.04 38.49 26.66
N PHE A 442 -50.14 39.78 26.33
CA PHE A 442 -48.99 40.68 26.16
C PHE A 442 -48.68 41.52 27.41
N TYR A 443 -47.42 41.53 27.88
CA TYR A 443 -47.03 42.21 29.12
C TYR A 443 -46.48 43.63 28.91
N TRP A 444 -45.91 43.96 27.74
CA TRP A 444 -45.37 45.29 27.44
C TRP A 444 -45.81 45.78 26.05
N SER A 445 -46.64 46.82 26.05
CA SER A 445 -47.07 47.56 24.86
C SER A 445 -47.28 49.02 25.26
N PRO A 446 -46.59 50.00 24.64
CA PRO A 446 -45.64 49.88 23.52
C PRO A 446 -44.22 49.42 23.95
N ILE A 447 -43.40 48.99 22.98
CA ILE A 447 -41.96 48.69 23.19
C ILE A 447 -41.13 49.85 22.61
N ASP A 448 -40.30 50.48 23.44
CA ASP A 448 -39.41 51.57 23.05
C ASP A 448 -37.93 51.21 23.27
N PHE A 449 -37.16 51.23 22.19
CA PHE A 449 -35.74 50.87 22.14
C PHE A 449 -34.81 52.05 22.41
N GLY A 450 -35.34 53.27 22.55
CA GLY A 450 -34.54 54.47 22.79
C GLY A 450 -33.59 54.78 21.62
N ASN A 451 -32.47 55.46 21.92
CA ASN A 451 -31.48 55.84 20.90
C ASN A 451 -30.52 54.68 20.61
N LEU A 452 -30.37 54.32 19.33
CA LEU A 452 -29.45 53.29 18.87
C LEU A 452 -28.77 53.68 17.56
N ALA A 453 -27.49 53.32 17.41
CA ALA A 453 -26.72 53.70 16.24
C ALA A 453 -27.18 53.00 14.96
N VAL A 454 -27.14 53.70 13.83
CA VAL A 454 -27.53 53.17 12.52
C VAL A 454 -26.68 51.94 12.20
N GLY A 455 -27.34 50.82 11.90
CA GLY A 455 -26.71 49.52 11.63
C GLY A 455 -26.36 48.68 12.87
N VAL A 456 -26.48 49.22 14.08
CA VAL A 456 -26.25 48.48 15.34
C VAL A 456 -27.54 47.87 15.83
N THR A 457 -27.50 46.60 16.21
CA THR A 457 -28.67 45.86 16.68
C THR A 457 -28.75 45.89 18.21
N SER A 458 -29.93 46.17 18.77
CA SER A 458 -30.12 46.24 20.21
C SER A 458 -29.84 44.89 20.91
N PRO A 459 -29.25 44.87 22.12
CA PRO A 459 -29.06 43.65 22.88
C PRO A 459 -30.39 43.00 23.27
N THR A 460 -30.40 41.68 23.41
CA THR A 460 -31.56 40.92 23.89
C THR A 460 -31.65 41.01 25.41
N ASN A 461 -32.71 41.60 25.94
CA ASN A 461 -32.91 41.76 27.38
C ASN A 461 -34.36 41.50 27.78
N ALA A 462 -34.61 41.44 29.09
CA ALA A 462 -35.95 41.19 29.62
C ALA A 462 -36.94 42.21 29.06
N SER A 463 -36.69 43.51 29.11
CA SER A 463 -37.61 44.58 28.70
C SER A 463 -38.06 44.58 27.21
N ASN A 464 -37.35 43.86 26.34
CA ASN A 464 -37.67 43.73 24.92
C ASN A 464 -38.15 42.31 24.56
N SER A 465 -38.57 41.54 25.57
CA SER A 465 -39.12 40.19 25.40
C SER A 465 -40.65 40.19 25.38
N ILE A 466 -41.23 39.44 24.45
CA ILE A 466 -42.67 39.18 24.43
C ILE A 466 -42.88 37.75 24.95
N PHE A 467 -43.81 37.60 25.88
CA PHE A 467 -44.14 36.32 26.52
C PHE A 467 -45.33 35.66 25.83
N SER A 468 -45.21 34.37 25.52
CA SER A 468 -46.31 33.46 25.17
C SER A 468 -46.39 32.40 26.26
N VAL A 469 -47.58 32.16 26.83
CA VAL A 469 -47.84 30.97 27.64
C VAL A 469 -48.64 29.99 26.79
N GLU A 470 -48.24 28.72 26.89
CA GLU A 470 -48.95 27.53 26.41
C GLU A 470 -49.18 27.42 24.89
N GLY A 471 -48.24 26.72 24.24
CA GLY A 471 -48.51 25.86 23.08
C GLY A 471 -48.98 26.54 21.79
N ALA A 472 -49.27 27.84 21.82
CA ALA A 472 -49.67 28.58 20.66
C ALA A 472 -48.45 29.00 19.87
N GLY A 473 -48.30 28.37 18.70
CA GLY A 473 -47.57 28.97 17.60
C GLY A 473 -48.19 30.33 17.30
N VAL A 474 -47.65 31.36 17.95
CA VAL A 474 -47.35 32.69 17.42
C VAL A 474 -47.30 32.56 15.91
N GLY A 475 -48.43 32.84 15.26
CA GLY A 475 -48.52 32.83 13.81
C GLY A 475 -47.53 33.84 13.21
N PRO A 476 -47.43 33.97 11.88
CA PRO A 476 -46.42 34.78 11.24
C PRO A 476 -46.37 36.17 11.88
N VAL A 477 -45.32 36.41 12.67
CA VAL A 477 -45.07 37.69 13.27
C VAL A 477 -44.43 38.52 12.17
N SER A 478 -45.13 39.58 11.78
CA SER A 478 -44.63 40.50 10.77
C SER A 478 -44.45 41.86 11.39
N ILE A 479 -43.44 42.58 10.91
CA ILE A 479 -43.23 43.96 11.30
C ILE A 479 -43.71 44.79 10.11
N THR A 480 -44.60 45.74 10.39
CA THR A 480 -45.17 46.63 9.38
C THR A 480 -45.00 48.08 9.82
N GLY A 481 -45.18 49.02 8.89
CA GLY A 481 -45.00 50.44 9.17
C GLY A 481 -43.74 51.04 8.52
N PRO A 482 -43.54 52.36 8.70
CA PRO A 482 -42.59 53.15 7.91
C PRO A 482 -41.13 52.72 8.08
N ASN A 483 -40.78 52.14 9.22
CA ASN A 483 -39.42 51.66 9.50
C ASN A 483 -39.40 50.18 9.85
N ALA A 484 -40.30 49.37 9.27
CA ALA A 484 -40.41 47.94 9.59
C ALA A 484 -39.11 47.15 9.39
N ALA A 485 -38.32 47.52 8.38
CA ALA A 485 -37.01 46.91 8.11
C ALA A 485 -35.96 47.18 9.20
N ASP A 486 -36.20 48.18 10.06
CA ASP A 486 -35.30 48.55 11.15
C ASP A 486 -35.52 47.68 12.39
N PHE A 487 -36.45 46.73 12.36
CA PHE A 487 -36.72 45.84 13.48
C PHE A 487 -36.74 44.40 12.99
N SER A 488 -36.23 43.49 13.81
CA SER A 488 -36.29 42.05 13.57
C SER A 488 -36.91 41.37 14.78
N VAL A 489 -37.49 40.20 14.54
CA VAL A 489 -38.05 39.38 15.60
C VAL A 489 -37.41 38.01 15.52
N GLN A 490 -36.78 37.58 16.61
CA GLN A 490 -36.12 36.28 16.69
C GLN A 490 -36.79 35.42 17.78
N PRO A 491 -37.27 34.21 17.44
CA PRO A 491 -37.72 33.25 18.44
C PRO A 491 -36.51 32.66 19.17
N VAL A 492 -36.60 32.58 20.49
CA VAL A 492 -35.63 31.89 21.35
C VAL A 492 -36.37 30.84 22.18
N PRO A 493 -36.10 29.55 21.97
CA PRO A 493 -36.63 28.49 22.81
C PRO A 493 -36.00 28.55 24.20
N ARG A 494 -36.81 28.46 25.27
CA ARG A 494 -36.30 28.32 26.64
C ARG A 494 -37.06 27.22 27.36
N GLN A 495 -36.32 26.26 27.90
CA GLN A 495 -36.82 25.23 28.81
C GLN A 495 -37.01 25.84 30.21
N LEU A 496 -38.23 25.84 30.73
CA LEU A 496 -38.54 26.10 32.14
C LEU A 496 -39.23 24.88 32.73
N GLY A 497 -38.48 24.05 33.47
CA GLY A 497 -39.01 22.80 34.02
C GLY A 497 -39.41 21.84 32.91
N ASP A 498 -40.67 21.39 32.93
CA ASP A 498 -41.19 20.34 32.03
C ASP A 498 -41.85 20.93 30.76
N HIS A 499 -41.60 22.22 30.47
CA HIS A 499 -42.25 23.00 29.42
C HIS A 499 -41.26 23.79 28.53
N LEU A 500 -41.57 23.90 27.23
CA LEU A 500 -40.87 24.74 26.25
C LEU A 500 -41.67 26.01 25.97
N ASP A 501 -41.21 27.14 26.49
CA ASP A 501 -41.75 28.45 26.13
C ASP A 501 -40.95 29.05 24.96
N THR A 502 -41.64 29.68 24.01
CA THR A 502 -40.98 30.46 22.94
C THR A 502 -41.03 31.93 23.30
N PHE A 503 -39.86 32.51 23.59
CA PHE A 503 -39.69 33.95 23.75
C PHE A 503 -39.48 34.58 22.38
N PHE A 504 -40.05 35.76 22.15
CA PHE A 504 -39.60 36.61 21.05
C PHE A 504 -38.78 37.75 21.60
N TYR A 505 -37.55 37.85 21.13
CA TYR A 505 -36.82 39.10 21.23
C TYR A 505 -37.10 39.90 19.98
N VAL A 506 -37.70 41.08 20.18
CA VAL A 506 -37.70 42.10 19.14
C VAL A 506 -36.39 42.85 19.28
N GLN A 507 -35.64 42.94 18.19
CA GLN A 507 -34.43 43.73 18.12
C GLN A 507 -34.65 44.92 17.20
N PHE A 508 -34.00 46.04 17.53
CA PHE A 508 -34.00 47.25 16.73
C PHE A 508 -32.62 47.45 16.12
N THR A 509 -32.56 47.70 14.81
CA THR A 509 -31.37 48.01 14.00
C THR A 509 -31.72 49.16 13.06
N PRO A 510 -31.57 50.43 13.48
CA PRO A 510 -32.00 51.57 12.67
C PRO A 510 -31.25 51.60 11.33
N SER A 511 -31.96 51.72 10.20
CA SER A 511 -31.36 51.89 8.86
C SER A 511 -31.00 53.35 8.54
N GLY A 512 -31.36 54.29 9.41
CA GLY A 512 -30.97 55.69 9.27
C GLY A 512 -31.30 56.53 10.49
N VAL A 513 -30.89 57.79 10.46
CA VAL A 513 -31.00 58.71 11.60
C VAL A 513 -32.44 59.19 11.81
N GLY A 514 -32.83 59.46 13.06
CA GLY A 514 -34.14 59.97 13.44
C GLY A 514 -35.12 58.89 13.95
N PRO A 515 -36.33 59.31 14.39
CA PRO A 515 -37.28 58.41 15.02
C PRO A 515 -37.71 57.32 14.04
N ARG A 516 -37.59 56.08 14.49
CA ARG A 516 -37.96 54.87 13.77
C ARG A 516 -39.13 54.24 14.47
N THR A 517 -40.22 54.07 13.74
CA THR A 517 -41.42 53.44 14.27
C THR A 517 -41.87 52.32 13.37
N ALA A 518 -42.31 51.25 14.01
CA ALA A 518 -42.91 50.13 13.34
C ALA A 518 -44.02 49.57 14.22
N THR A 519 -44.71 48.57 13.72
CA THR A 519 -45.74 47.85 14.43
C THR A 519 -45.48 46.38 14.24
N LEU A 520 -45.25 45.69 15.34
CA LEU A 520 -45.24 44.24 15.35
C LEU A 520 -46.69 43.79 15.21
N VAL A 521 -47.02 43.25 14.05
CA VAL A 521 -48.31 42.66 13.74
C VAL A 521 -48.23 41.18 14.09
N THR A 522 -49.04 40.81 15.05
CA THR A 522 -49.31 39.42 15.39
C THR A 522 -50.76 39.12 15.06
N ASN A 523 -51.10 37.84 14.96
CA ASN A 523 -52.49 37.40 14.80
C ASN A 523 -53.39 37.76 16.01
N TYR A 524 -52.81 38.30 17.09
CA TYR A 524 -53.48 38.53 18.37
C TYR A 524 -53.44 40.00 18.83
N GLY A 525 -52.84 40.90 18.05
CA GLY A 525 -52.73 42.30 18.37
C GLY A 525 -51.50 42.96 17.77
N ASN A 526 -51.57 44.28 17.66
CA ASN A 526 -50.50 45.11 17.11
C ASN A 526 -49.74 45.78 18.26
N ILE A 527 -48.43 45.56 18.34
CA ILE A 527 -47.57 46.20 19.34
C ILE A 527 -46.80 47.33 18.65
N PRO A 528 -46.96 48.59 19.09
CA PRO A 528 -46.14 49.67 18.59
C PRO A 528 -44.68 49.48 19.01
N LEU A 529 -43.78 49.59 18.04
CA LEU A 529 -42.33 49.59 18.22
C LEU A 529 -41.82 51.01 17.95
N SER A 530 -41.01 51.54 18.85
CA SER A 530 -40.33 52.83 18.64
C SER A 530 -38.85 52.71 18.97
N GLY A 531 -38.04 53.50 18.28
CA GLY A 531 -36.63 53.71 18.58
C GLY A 531 -36.16 54.96 17.85
N ASN A 532 -34.91 55.34 18.02
CA ASN A 532 -34.34 56.50 17.35
C ASN A 532 -32.95 56.16 16.82
N GLY A 533 -32.77 56.24 15.50
CA GLY A 533 -31.48 56.02 14.87
C GLY A 533 -30.54 57.20 15.10
N ILE A 534 -29.32 56.94 15.55
CA ILE A 534 -28.24 57.93 15.68
C ILE A 534 -27.03 57.55 14.80
N PRO A 535 -26.20 58.48 14.31
CA PRO A 535 -25.28 58.20 13.18
C PRO A 535 -24.09 57.23 13.36
N ASP A 536 -23.69 56.78 14.57
CA ASP A 536 -22.32 56.22 14.79
C ASP A 536 -22.27 54.79 15.38
N GLY A 537 -21.81 53.77 14.63
CA GLY A 537 -21.73 52.37 15.12
C GLY A 537 -20.58 51.49 14.57
N PRO A 538 -20.12 50.47 15.34
CA PRO A 538 -19.09 49.49 14.96
C PRO A 538 -19.63 48.38 14.02
N SER A 539 -18.84 47.95 13.03
CA SER A 539 -19.16 46.81 12.14
C SER A 539 -17.87 46.09 11.68
N LEU A 540 -17.91 44.74 11.60
CA LEU A 540 -16.76 43.90 11.27
C LEU A 540 -17.14 42.74 10.33
N THR A 541 -16.38 42.59 9.24
CA THR A 541 -16.48 41.47 8.29
C THR A 541 -15.20 40.60 8.29
N ILE A 542 -15.36 39.28 8.23
CA ILE A 542 -14.26 38.30 8.09
C ILE A 542 -14.37 37.65 6.71
N THR A 543 -13.29 37.72 5.90
CA THR A 543 -13.28 37.18 4.53
C THR A 543 -12.13 36.18 4.35
N PRO A 544 -12.35 34.97 3.80
CA PRO A 544 -13.66 34.35 3.50
C PRO A 544 -14.49 34.01 4.77
N ALA A 545 -15.81 33.82 4.60
CA ALA A 545 -16.76 33.56 5.69
C ALA A 545 -16.68 32.14 6.30
N SER A 546 -15.75 31.32 5.82
CA SER A 546 -15.38 29.99 6.32
C SER A 546 -13.97 29.66 5.84
N ALA A 547 -13.19 28.91 6.62
CA ALA A 547 -11.87 28.44 6.20
C ALA A 547 -11.81 26.91 6.23
N VAL A 548 -11.52 26.32 5.07
CA VAL A 548 -11.22 24.89 4.93
C VAL A 548 -9.72 24.77 4.68
N VAL A 549 -9.03 24.02 5.53
CA VAL A 549 -7.61 23.73 5.40
C VAL A 549 -7.46 22.34 4.78
N GLY A 550 -6.51 22.19 3.85
CA GLY A 550 -6.25 20.94 3.13
C GLY A 550 -5.85 19.77 4.03
N MET A 551 -5.78 18.57 3.45
CA MET A 551 -5.39 17.34 4.13
C MET A 551 -3.92 17.41 4.57
N LEU A 552 -3.65 17.03 5.83
CA LEU A 552 -2.32 17.00 6.43
C LEU A 552 -2.16 15.80 7.34
N GLY A 553 -0.99 15.15 7.33
CA GLY A 553 -0.64 14.14 8.34
C GLY A 553 -0.69 14.70 9.77
N VAL A 554 -0.99 13.86 10.75
CA VAL A 554 -1.11 14.25 12.17
C VAL A 554 0.21 14.87 12.66
N GLY A 555 0.16 16.07 13.21
CA GLY A 555 1.35 16.82 13.65
C GLY A 555 2.08 17.61 12.56
N ALA A 556 1.74 17.45 11.28
CA ALA A 556 2.20 18.35 10.22
C ALA A 556 1.52 19.72 10.33
N GLN A 557 2.23 20.78 9.95
CA GLN A 557 1.70 22.14 10.01
C GLN A 557 1.61 22.72 8.60
N ILE A 558 0.46 23.32 8.29
CA ILE A 558 0.35 24.21 7.14
C ILE A 558 -0.06 25.59 7.60
N PHE A 559 0.53 26.58 6.94
CA PHE A 559 0.05 27.95 6.97
C PHE A 559 -0.93 28.08 5.82
N ALA A 560 -2.15 28.56 6.08
CA ALA A 560 -2.97 29.01 4.96
C ALA A 560 -2.38 30.32 4.42
N PRO A 561 -2.01 30.38 3.12
CA PRO A 561 -2.27 31.62 2.41
C PRO A 561 -3.09 31.39 1.14
N ALA A 562 -3.98 32.35 0.92
CA ALA A 562 -4.76 32.66 -0.28
C ALA A 562 -6.15 31.97 -0.46
N PRO A 563 -7.25 32.77 -0.52
CA PRO A 563 -7.27 34.20 -0.22
C PRO A 563 -7.13 34.39 1.29
N GLY A 564 -6.03 35.06 1.71
CA GLY A 564 -5.65 35.17 3.12
C GLY A 564 -6.76 35.82 3.94
N LEU A 565 -7.02 35.27 5.12
CA LEU A 565 -8.11 35.73 5.96
C LEU A 565 -7.90 37.20 6.35
N GLN A 566 -8.95 38.02 6.20
CA GLN A 566 -8.93 39.45 6.54
C GLN A 566 -10.00 39.77 7.57
N TRP A 567 -9.67 40.66 8.51
CA TRP A 567 -10.63 41.41 9.31
C TRP A 567 -10.83 42.78 8.68
N THR A 568 -12.04 43.10 8.23
CA THR A 568 -12.38 44.40 7.64
C THR A 568 -13.32 45.14 8.57
N ASN A 569 -12.93 46.33 9.05
CA ASN A 569 -13.86 47.23 9.72
C ASN A 569 -14.66 47.98 8.64
N ASP A 570 -15.91 47.58 8.45
CA ASP A 570 -16.87 48.23 7.55
C ASP A 570 -17.75 49.26 8.28
N GLY A 571 -17.49 49.52 9.57
CA GLY A 571 -18.16 50.54 10.37
C GLY A 571 -17.49 51.91 10.33
N SER A 572 -18.11 52.90 10.99
CA SER A 572 -17.62 54.29 11.06
C SER A 572 -16.80 54.61 12.32
N VAL A 573 -16.70 53.65 13.24
CA VAL A 573 -15.97 53.77 14.51
C VAL A 573 -14.74 52.85 14.48
N VAL A 574 -13.65 53.28 15.10
CA VAL A 574 -12.43 52.47 15.26
C VAL A 574 -12.72 51.26 16.16
N LEU A 575 -12.43 50.04 15.67
CA LEU A 575 -12.57 48.81 16.45
C LEU A 575 -11.29 48.48 17.20
N THR A 576 -11.40 47.89 18.38
CA THR A 576 -10.31 47.27 19.13
C THR A 576 -10.62 45.78 19.26
N SER A 577 -10.22 45.00 18.26
CA SER A 577 -10.66 43.60 18.10
C SER A 577 -9.66 42.58 18.64
N SER A 578 -10.16 41.49 19.22
CA SER A 578 -9.37 40.30 19.58
C SER A 578 -10.02 39.04 19.01
N GLY A 579 -9.20 38.07 18.59
CA GLY A 579 -9.66 36.79 18.06
C GLY A 579 -9.48 35.65 19.07
N ALA A 580 -10.49 34.80 19.21
CA ALA A 580 -10.46 33.59 20.04
C ALA A 580 -10.93 32.37 19.25
N ILE A 581 -10.25 31.24 19.41
CA ILE A 581 -10.64 29.95 18.81
C ILE A 581 -11.25 29.09 19.90
N THR A 582 -12.44 28.56 19.64
CA THR A 582 -13.19 27.68 20.56
C THR A 582 -13.81 26.51 19.79
N GLY A 583 -14.20 25.44 20.48
CA GLY A 583 -14.79 24.26 19.86
C GLY A 583 -14.06 22.97 20.24
N PRO A 584 -14.53 21.81 19.73
CA PRO A 584 -14.04 20.48 20.10
C PRO A 584 -12.55 20.31 19.78
N ASP A 585 -12.10 20.79 18.62
CA ASP A 585 -10.71 20.60 18.16
C ASP A 585 -9.95 21.93 18.15
N ALA A 586 -10.31 22.86 19.05
CA ALA A 586 -9.70 24.18 19.11
C ALA A 586 -8.17 24.15 19.27
N SER A 587 -7.62 23.11 19.93
CA SER A 587 -6.17 22.89 20.07
C SER A 587 -5.46 22.58 18.74
N SER A 588 -6.18 22.14 17.72
CA SER A 588 -5.63 21.91 16.37
C SER A 588 -5.48 23.17 15.55
N PHE A 589 -5.95 24.32 16.05
CA PHE A 589 -5.88 25.59 15.35
C PHE A 589 -5.22 26.65 16.23
N SER A 590 -4.32 27.45 15.67
CA SER A 590 -3.72 28.59 16.38
C SER A 590 -3.76 29.86 15.56
N LEU A 591 -3.84 31.01 16.24
CA LEU A 591 -3.96 32.34 15.65
C LEU A 591 -2.67 33.13 15.91
N THR A 592 -2.01 33.60 14.85
CA THR A 592 -0.73 34.34 14.97
C THR A 592 -0.92 35.79 15.46
N ALA A 593 -2.14 36.32 15.48
CA ALA A 593 -2.47 37.68 15.92
C ALA A 593 -3.55 37.67 17.02
N SER A 594 -3.16 37.34 18.25
CA SER A 594 -4.07 37.25 19.41
C SER A 594 -4.13 38.52 20.27
N GLY A 595 -3.48 39.61 19.85
CA GLY A 595 -3.51 40.91 20.54
C GLY A 595 -4.67 41.80 20.11
N ASN A 596 -5.05 42.77 20.97
CA ASN A 596 -6.01 43.81 20.62
C ASN A 596 -5.50 44.62 19.41
N LEU A 597 -6.13 44.44 18.26
CA LEU A 597 -5.82 45.14 17.02
C LEU A 597 -6.77 46.33 16.86
N THR A 598 -6.21 47.52 16.69
CA THR A 598 -6.97 48.72 16.36
C THR A 598 -7.20 48.78 14.85
N ILE A 599 -8.46 48.69 14.42
CA ILE A 599 -8.83 48.69 12.99
C ILE A 599 -9.66 49.95 12.71
N ALA A 600 -9.10 50.87 11.93
CA ALA A 600 -9.81 52.10 11.56
C ALA A 600 -10.97 51.81 10.58
N PRO A 601 -11.97 52.70 10.47
CA PRO A 601 -13.04 52.58 9.46
C PRO A 601 -12.49 52.29 8.07
N THR A 602 -13.08 51.34 7.35
CA THR A 602 -12.69 50.82 6.02
C THR A 602 -11.36 50.06 5.93
N GLN A 603 -10.60 49.97 7.03
CA GLN A 603 -9.31 49.27 7.05
C GLN A 603 -9.52 47.76 7.07
N SER A 604 -8.68 47.03 6.33
CA SER A 604 -8.58 45.56 6.39
C SER A 604 -7.23 45.15 6.97
N VAL A 605 -7.23 44.18 7.88
CA VAL A 605 -6.03 43.64 8.52
C VAL A 605 -5.93 42.13 8.25
N PRO A 606 -4.81 41.65 7.67
CA PRO A 606 -4.60 40.22 7.42
C PRO A 606 -4.30 39.46 8.72
N PHE A 607 -4.73 38.21 8.80
CA PHE A 607 -4.32 37.28 9.85
C PHE A 607 -4.12 35.86 9.29
N THR A 608 -3.42 35.03 10.06
CA THR A 608 -3.13 33.63 9.69
C THR A 608 -3.65 32.70 10.77
N VAL A 609 -4.28 31.62 10.33
CA VAL A 609 -4.62 30.46 11.15
C VAL A 609 -3.68 29.32 10.76
N THR A 610 -3.01 28.73 11.74
CA THR A 610 -2.20 27.52 11.55
C THR A 610 -3.02 26.31 11.97
N PHE A 611 -3.09 25.30 11.11
CA PHE A 611 -3.72 24.01 11.42
C PHE A 611 -2.66 22.95 11.71
N THR A 612 -2.85 22.20 12.78
CA THR A 612 -2.05 21.04 13.19
C THR A 612 -3.03 19.96 13.66
N PRO A 613 -3.35 18.95 12.83
CA PRO A 613 -4.37 17.97 13.16
C PRO A 613 -4.04 17.27 14.48
N SER A 614 -5.03 17.12 15.36
CA SER A 614 -4.87 16.40 16.65
C SER A 614 -5.30 14.94 16.58
N HIS A 615 -6.08 14.59 15.55
CA HIS A 615 -6.48 13.23 15.20
C HIS A 615 -6.76 13.12 13.69
N VAL A 616 -6.85 11.87 13.20
CA VAL A 616 -7.25 11.54 11.83
C VAL A 616 -8.73 11.91 11.60
N GLY A 617 -9.07 12.36 10.40
CA GLY A 617 -10.43 12.78 10.04
C GLY A 617 -10.70 14.27 10.23
N VAL A 618 -11.97 14.64 10.34
CA VAL A 618 -12.40 16.05 10.35
C VAL A 618 -12.14 16.69 11.71
N ASN A 619 -11.30 17.72 11.74
CA ASN A 619 -11.06 18.57 12.90
C ASN A 619 -11.87 19.87 12.71
N THR A 620 -12.68 20.26 13.69
CA THR A 620 -13.57 21.44 13.63
C THR A 620 -13.39 22.41 14.79
N ALA A 621 -13.41 23.71 14.48
CA ALA A 621 -13.37 24.78 15.46
C ALA A 621 -14.14 26.02 14.98
N THR A 622 -14.34 27.00 15.86
CA THR A 622 -14.95 28.29 15.56
C THR A 622 -13.99 29.41 15.94
N LEU A 623 -13.69 30.31 14.99
CA LEU A 623 -12.98 31.55 15.26
C LEU A 623 -14.00 32.67 15.53
N THR A 624 -13.93 33.31 16.69
CA THR A 624 -14.74 34.46 17.07
C THR A 624 -13.86 35.69 17.24
N VAL A 625 -14.20 36.77 16.55
CA VAL A 625 -13.55 38.07 16.68
C VAL A 625 -14.49 39.00 17.43
N THR A 626 -14.02 39.62 18.52
CA THR A 626 -14.81 40.50 19.38
C THR A 626 -14.15 41.86 19.48
N ASP A 627 -14.91 42.93 19.22
CA ASP A 627 -14.51 44.29 19.56
C ASP A 627 -14.66 44.50 21.07
N ALA A 628 -13.55 44.78 21.74
CA ALA A 628 -13.47 44.95 23.18
C ALA A 628 -14.23 46.19 23.69
N THR A 629 -14.52 47.16 22.81
CA THR A 629 -15.16 48.43 23.19
C THR A 629 -16.68 48.34 23.17
N SER A 630 -17.25 47.75 22.12
CA SER A 630 -18.69 47.64 21.92
C SER A 630 -19.27 46.28 22.30
N GLY A 631 -18.43 45.24 22.44
CA GLY A 631 -18.86 43.86 22.61
C GLY A 631 -19.42 43.22 21.33
N TYR A 632 -19.36 43.93 20.19
CA TYR A 632 -19.75 43.36 18.90
C TYR A 632 -18.81 42.21 18.53
N SER A 633 -19.37 41.06 18.13
CA SER A 633 -18.57 39.90 17.75
C SER A 633 -19.06 39.25 16.45
N LYS A 634 -18.12 38.64 15.73
CA LYS A 634 -18.37 37.90 14.48
C LYS A 634 -17.62 36.57 14.53
N SER A 635 -18.27 35.49 14.10
CA SER A 635 -17.69 34.14 14.10
C SER A 635 -17.69 33.51 12.70
N ILE A 636 -16.67 32.70 12.40
CA ILE A 636 -16.59 31.84 11.21
C ILE A 636 -16.19 30.39 11.60
N PRO A 637 -16.67 29.37 10.88
CA PRO A 637 -16.23 27.99 11.09
C PRO A 637 -14.84 27.74 10.48
N LEU A 638 -14.07 26.89 11.18
CA LEU A 638 -12.80 26.34 10.74
C LEU A 638 -12.96 24.81 10.57
N THR A 639 -12.51 24.29 9.43
CA THR A 639 -12.48 22.84 9.16
C THR A 639 -11.12 22.46 8.59
N GLY A 640 -10.50 21.41 9.14
CA GLY A 640 -9.27 20.82 8.62
C GLY A 640 -9.37 19.29 8.64
N TYR A 641 -8.58 18.63 7.79
CA TYR A 641 -8.60 17.17 7.69
C TYR A 641 -7.24 16.60 8.08
N GLY A 642 -7.21 15.75 9.11
CA GLY A 642 -6.06 14.93 9.46
C GLY A 642 -6.03 13.69 8.56
N GLU A 643 -4.96 13.51 7.80
CA GLU A 643 -4.71 12.31 7.01
C GLU A 643 -4.02 11.26 7.90
N PRO A 644 -4.41 9.98 7.81
CA PRO A 644 -3.70 8.92 8.51
C PRO A 644 -2.30 8.73 7.92
N ASP A 645 -1.30 8.51 8.78
CA ASP A 645 0.01 8.06 8.33
C ASP A 645 -0.02 6.54 8.14
N ALA A 646 0.62 6.02 7.09
CA ALA A 646 0.72 4.57 6.88
C ALA A 646 1.58 3.90 7.97
N PRO A 647 1.30 2.63 8.33
CA PRO A 647 2.15 1.90 9.26
C PRO A 647 3.59 1.81 8.73
N SER A 648 4.58 1.86 9.61
CA SER A 648 6.00 1.78 9.25
C SER A 648 6.57 0.39 9.57
N VAL A 649 7.47 -0.08 8.71
CA VAL A 649 8.09 -1.41 8.81
C VAL A 649 9.60 -1.30 8.68
N THR A 650 10.33 -1.70 9.72
CA THR A 650 11.80 -1.57 9.76
C THR A 650 12.48 -2.87 10.23
N PRO A 651 13.33 -3.49 9.39
CA PRO A 651 13.57 -3.18 7.97
C PRO A 651 12.37 -3.57 7.09
N SER A 652 12.21 -2.91 5.93
CA SER A 652 11.18 -3.23 4.93
C SER A 652 11.48 -4.48 4.09
N ILE A 653 12.67 -5.08 4.28
CA ILE A 653 13.08 -6.34 3.67
C ILE A 653 13.78 -7.21 4.72
N LEU A 654 13.35 -8.45 4.88
CA LEU A 654 14.12 -9.50 5.55
C LEU A 654 14.73 -10.43 4.49
N SER A 655 16.05 -10.58 4.55
CA SER A 655 16.82 -11.29 3.54
C SER A 655 17.56 -12.45 4.16
N PHE A 656 17.14 -13.66 3.84
CA PHE A 656 17.81 -14.89 4.22
C PHE A 656 18.81 -15.25 3.11
N GLY A 657 20.09 -15.34 3.45
CA GLY A 657 21.09 -15.85 2.49
C GLY A 657 20.83 -17.31 2.11
N PRO A 658 21.66 -17.90 1.23
CA PRO A 658 21.50 -19.29 0.84
C PRO A 658 21.48 -20.22 2.05
N THR A 659 20.36 -20.92 2.22
CA THR A 659 20.11 -21.81 3.35
C THR A 659 20.01 -23.24 2.83
N GLY A 660 20.67 -24.19 3.51
CA GLY A 660 20.66 -25.59 3.07
C GLY A 660 19.23 -26.14 2.91
N ILE A 661 18.99 -26.93 1.86
CA ILE A 661 17.66 -27.52 1.61
C ILE A 661 17.18 -28.31 2.84
N GLY A 662 15.96 -28.03 3.28
CA GLY A 662 15.33 -28.66 4.45
C GLY A 662 15.86 -28.16 5.81
N VAL A 663 16.86 -27.30 5.82
CA VAL A 663 17.43 -26.69 7.03
C VAL A 663 16.72 -25.37 7.32
N GLN A 664 16.43 -25.11 8.59
CA GLN A 664 15.83 -23.85 9.02
C GLN A 664 16.92 -22.83 9.36
N SER A 665 16.82 -21.63 8.80
CA SER A 665 17.71 -20.51 9.11
C SER A 665 17.53 -20.02 10.55
N ALA A 666 18.49 -19.25 11.05
CA ALA A 666 18.25 -18.38 12.20
C ALA A 666 17.08 -17.41 11.88
N ALA A 667 16.28 -17.09 12.89
CA ALA A 667 15.20 -16.13 12.74
C ALA A 667 15.77 -14.70 12.62
N GLN A 668 15.21 -13.92 11.70
CA GLN A 668 15.42 -12.48 11.59
C GLN A 668 14.17 -11.74 12.06
N SER A 669 14.36 -10.58 12.69
CA SER A 669 13.29 -9.78 13.27
C SER A 669 13.08 -8.47 12.53
N MET A 670 11.84 -8.04 12.44
CA MET A 670 11.45 -6.70 12.00
C MET A 670 10.51 -6.05 12.99
N THR A 671 10.54 -4.72 13.06
CA THR A 671 9.68 -3.90 13.91
C THR A 671 8.61 -3.25 13.04
N ILE A 672 7.36 -3.37 13.47
CA ILE A 672 6.19 -2.76 12.84
C ILE A 672 5.62 -1.73 13.83
N SER A 673 5.38 -0.51 13.36
CA SER A 673 4.80 0.57 14.18
C SER A 673 3.68 1.25 13.42
N ALA A 674 2.48 1.33 14.00
CA ALA A 674 1.39 2.16 13.48
C ALA A 674 1.28 3.47 14.27
N PRO A 675 0.79 4.56 13.66
CA PRO A 675 0.45 5.77 14.38
C PRO A 675 -0.55 5.47 15.51
N GLY A 676 -0.49 6.23 16.61
CA GLY A 676 -1.42 6.04 17.73
C GLY A 676 -1.27 4.74 18.54
N GLY A 677 -0.41 3.80 18.10
CA GLY A 677 -0.33 2.46 18.68
C GLY A 677 -1.39 1.50 18.15
N ASP A 678 -2.04 1.85 17.03
CA ASP A 678 -3.19 1.13 16.48
C ASP A 678 -2.88 -0.34 16.15
N PRO A 679 -3.87 -1.24 16.26
CA PRO A 679 -3.71 -2.65 15.91
C PRO A 679 -3.54 -2.82 14.41
N VAL A 680 -2.65 -3.75 14.00
CA VAL A 680 -2.37 -4.02 12.59
C VAL A 680 -2.63 -5.49 12.23
N SER A 681 -2.95 -5.74 10.97
CA SER A 681 -2.95 -7.08 10.38
C SER A 681 -1.79 -7.24 9.41
N VAL A 682 -1.28 -8.46 9.28
CA VAL A 682 -0.22 -8.79 8.33
C VAL A 682 -0.71 -9.90 7.42
N SER A 683 -0.67 -9.68 6.11
CA SER A 683 -1.20 -10.59 5.10
C SER A 683 -0.26 -10.66 3.89
N PRO A 684 -0.06 -11.82 3.23
CA PRO A 684 -0.68 -13.11 3.53
C PRO A 684 -0.08 -13.82 4.75
N TYR A 685 -0.85 -14.74 5.38
CA TYR A 685 -0.37 -15.63 6.47
C TYR A 685 0.36 -16.85 5.86
N PRO A 686 1.37 -17.45 6.53
CA PRO A 686 2.65 -17.82 5.94
C PRO A 686 2.62 -18.93 4.87
N ASP A 687 3.57 -18.82 3.93
CA ASP A 687 3.99 -19.86 3.00
C ASP A 687 4.89 -20.90 3.69
N SER A 688 4.89 -22.12 3.17
CA SER A 688 5.71 -23.27 3.56
C SER A 688 7.21 -22.99 3.73
N ASN A 689 7.77 -22.00 3.03
CA ASN A 689 9.20 -21.67 3.09
C ASN A 689 9.55 -20.56 4.10
N PHE A 690 8.61 -19.68 4.47
CA PHE A 690 8.83 -18.59 5.44
C PHE A 690 7.98 -18.82 6.69
N VAL A 691 8.64 -19.29 7.74
CA VAL A 691 7.97 -19.64 8.99
C VAL A 691 8.02 -18.45 9.93
N VAL A 692 6.85 -17.86 10.21
CA VAL A 692 6.69 -16.88 11.29
C VAL A 692 6.85 -17.62 12.63
N SER A 693 7.96 -17.33 13.30
CA SER A 693 8.41 -18.02 14.50
C SER A 693 7.84 -17.41 15.80
N SER A 694 7.45 -16.13 15.77
CA SER A 694 6.67 -15.45 16.82
C SER A 694 6.15 -14.08 16.31
N GLY A 695 5.06 -13.58 16.90
CA GLY A 695 4.49 -12.26 16.63
C GLY A 695 2.95 -12.28 16.58
N THR A 696 2.29 -11.45 17.40
CA THR A 696 0.84 -11.22 17.37
C THR A 696 0.60 -9.72 17.30
N CYS A 697 0.84 -9.10 16.14
CA CYS A 697 0.66 -7.66 15.93
C CYS A 697 -0.81 -7.18 15.99
N ALA A 698 -1.73 -8.03 16.46
CA ALA A 698 -3.18 -7.84 16.42
C ALA A 698 -3.75 -6.97 17.56
N ILE A 699 -2.93 -6.53 18.54
CA ILE A 699 -3.44 -5.90 19.78
C ILE A 699 -2.85 -4.53 20.11
N GLU A 700 -1.62 -4.20 19.71
CA GLU A 700 -1.02 -2.85 19.88
C GLU A 700 0.35 -2.78 19.14
N THR A 701 0.75 -1.58 18.69
CA THR A 701 2.08 -1.32 18.09
C THR A 701 2.90 -0.34 18.94
N PRO A 702 4.25 -0.40 18.94
CA PRO A 702 5.12 -1.21 18.07
C PRO A 702 5.17 -2.69 18.46
N CYS A 703 5.21 -3.57 17.46
CA CYS A 703 5.37 -5.02 17.63
C CYS A 703 6.59 -5.53 16.83
N GLN A 704 7.12 -6.69 17.22
CA GLN A 704 8.15 -7.40 16.46
C GLN A 704 7.62 -8.70 15.88
N ILE A 705 7.94 -8.95 14.61
CA ILE A 705 7.72 -10.24 13.95
C ILE A 705 9.09 -10.89 13.73
N SER A 706 9.20 -12.17 14.11
CA SER A 706 10.39 -12.98 13.84
C SER A 706 10.08 -14.01 12.77
N VAL A 707 10.83 -13.99 11.68
CA VAL A 707 10.67 -14.88 10.53
C VAL A 707 11.92 -15.75 10.39
N SER A 708 11.74 -17.03 10.09
CA SER A 708 12.80 -17.95 9.68
C SER A 708 12.52 -18.51 8.29
N PHE A 709 13.57 -18.89 7.57
CA PHE A 709 13.47 -19.42 6.22
C PHE A 709 13.87 -20.90 6.18
N LYS A 710 13.05 -21.73 5.55
CA LYS A 710 13.27 -23.18 5.40
C LYS A 710 12.98 -23.59 3.95
N PRO A 711 13.97 -23.56 3.05
CA PRO A 711 13.77 -23.88 1.65
C PRO A 711 13.54 -25.38 1.44
N SER A 712 12.65 -25.72 0.51
CA SER A 712 12.41 -27.10 0.06
C SER A 712 13.19 -27.50 -1.20
N ASN A 713 13.75 -26.52 -1.90
CA ASN A 713 14.60 -26.67 -3.07
C ASN A 713 15.60 -25.50 -3.13
N THR A 714 16.45 -25.52 -4.15
CA THR A 714 17.46 -24.52 -4.52
C THR A 714 16.91 -23.21 -5.09
N SER A 715 15.60 -23.07 -5.20
CA SER A 715 15.01 -21.87 -5.80
C SER A 715 15.12 -20.66 -4.88
N PHE A 716 15.07 -19.49 -5.50
CA PHE A 716 14.87 -18.24 -4.80
C PHE A 716 13.38 -17.96 -4.61
N TYR A 717 13.04 -17.50 -3.41
CA TYR A 717 11.70 -17.13 -3.00
C TYR A 717 11.68 -15.65 -2.65
N SER A 718 10.71 -14.92 -3.20
CA SER A 718 10.41 -13.53 -2.85
C SER A 718 8.91 -13.36 -2.70
N LEU A 719 8.48 -12.93 -1.52
CA LEU A 719 7.07 -12.72 -1.18
C LEU A 719 6.89 -11.32 -0.60
N ALA A 720 5.93 -10.59 -1.18
CA ALA A 720 5.41 -9.37 -0.60
C ALA A 720 4.37 -9.69 0.46
N TYR A 721 4.49 -8.99 1.58
CA TYR A 721 3.53 -8.94 2.66
C TYR A 721 3.05 -7.51 2.80
N THR A 722 1.82 -7.36 3.25
CA THR A 722 1.17 -6.09 3.54
C THR A 722 0.87 -6.04 5.03
N VAL A 723 1.28 -4.94 5.65
CA VAL A 723 0.79 -4.52 6.97
C VAL A 723 -0.35 -3.56 6.74
N THR A 724 -1.54 -3.87 7.25
CA THR A 724 -2.70 -2.99 7.19
C THR A 724 -3.08 -2.56 8.60
N ASP A 725 -3.13 -1.25 8.81
CA ASP A 725 -3.71 -0.66 10.01
C ASP A 725 -5.22 -0.95 10.04
N LEU A 726 -5.70 -1.56 11.13
CA LEU A 726 -7.10 -1.97 11.25
C LEU A 726 -8.04 -0.83 11.63
N VAL A 727 -7.51 0.34 12.00
CA VAL A 727 -8.27 1.55 12.34
C VAL A 727 -8.34 2.48 11.13
N THR A 728 -7.20 2.72 10.48
CA THR A 728 -7.11 3.68 9.37
C THR A 728 -7.26 3.05 7.99
N GLU A 729 -7.15 1.72 7.88
CA GLU A 729 -7.08 0.94 6.63
C GLU A 729 -5.86 1.23 5.75
N GLU A 730 -4.99 2.14 6.17
CA GLU A 730 -3.72 2.41 5.49
C GLU A 730 -2.80 1.21 5.55
N SER A 731 -1.96 1.05 4.53
CA SER A 731 -1.13 -0.13 4.40
C SER A 731 0.27 0.13 3.87
N THR A 732 1.21 -0.67 4.36
CA THR A 732 2.60 -0.64 3.94
C THR A 732 3.09 -2.04 3.62
N GLY A 733 3.78 -2.18 2.49
CA GLY A 733 4.37 -3.43 2.07
C GLY A 733 5.76 -3.69 2.69
N PHE A 734 6.09 -4.95 2.88
CA PHE A 734 7.46 -5.42 3.12
C PHE A 734 7.72 -6.72 2.37
N ASN A 735 9.00 -7.06 2.17
CA ASN A 735 9.37 -8.26 1.42
C ASN A 735 10.14 -9.25 2.30
N LEU A 736 9.79 -10.53 2.17
CA LEU A 736 10.61 -11.63 2.64
C LEU A 736 11.28 -12.27 1.44
N ARG A 737 12.59 -12.52 1.54
CA ARG A 737 13.32 -13.20 0.47
C ARG A 737 14.37 -14.18 0.99
N GLY A 738 14.58 -15.27 0.27
CA GLY A 738 15.62 -16.24 0.56
C GLY A 738 15.82 -17.26 -0.55
N SER A 739 16.99 -17.90 -0.59
CA SER A 739 17.30 -18.98 -1.53
C SER A 739 17.67 -20.26 -0.83
N GLY A 740 17.25 -21.39 -1.39
CA GLY A 740 17.87 -22.66 -1.05
C GLY A 740 19.27 -22.74 -1.65
N GLY A 741 20.23 -23.19 -0.86
CA GLY A 741 21.60 -23.41 -1.31
C GLY A 741 22.08 -24.83 -1.02
N VAL A 742 23.25 -25.14 -1.55
CA VAL A 742 23.90 -26.44 -1.43
C VAL A 742 25.35 -26.30 -0.97
N GLY A 743 25.83 -27.26 -0.19
CA GLY A 743 27.26 -27.38 0.09
C GLY A 743 27.98 -27.94 -1.14
N SER A 744 29.20 -27.49 -1.40
CA SER A 744 30.04 -28.04 -2.49
C SER A 744 31.47 -28.20 -2.02
N VAL A 745 32.15 -29.23 -2.51
CA VAL A 745 33.47 -29.63 -2.04
C VAL A 745 34.53 -29.34 -3.10
N SER A 746 35.52 -28.54 -2.73
CA SER A 746 36.78 -28.41 -3.46
C SER A 746 37.94 -28.94 -2.62
N LEU A 747 38.79 -29.74 -3.24
CA LEU A 747 39.95 -30.37 -2.63
C LEU A 747 41.21 -29.87 -3.32
N SER A 748 42.23 -29.48 -2.54
CA SER A 748 43.51 -28.99 -3.06
C SER A 748 44.33 -30.03 -3.83
N SER A 749 43.98 -31.31 -3.70
CA SER A 749 44.68 -32.42 -4.36
C SER A 749 43.69 -33.51 -4.76
N SER A 750 43.87 -34.08 -5.96
CA SER A 750 43.06 -35.19 -6.47
C SER A 750 43.61 -36.57 -6.09
N SER A 751 44.85 -36.64 -5.60
CA SER A 751 45.50 -37.84 -5.04
C SER A 751 46.69 -37.42 -4.16
N LEU A 752 47.10 -38.27 -3.23
CA LEU A 752 48.36 -38.11 -2.49
C LEU A 752 49.29 -39.29 -2.79
N THR A 753 50.54 -38.97 -3.12
CA THR A 753 51.59 -39.98 -3.29
C THR A 753 52.72 -39.69 -2.33
N PHE A 754 53.06 -40.68 -1.51
CA PHE A 754 54.12 -40.59 -0.51
C PHE A 754 55.41 -41.18 -1.05
N ALA A 755 56.53 -40.52 -0.76
CA ALA A 755 57.85 -41.05 -1.07
C ALA A 755 58.07 -42.40 -0.36
N ALA A 756 58.90 -43.27 -0.93
CA ALA A 756 59.17 -44.58 -0.35
C ALA A 756 59.74 -44.47 1.07
N ARG A 757 59.30 -45.38 1.95
CA ARG A 757 59.68 -45.44 3.37
C ARG A 757 60.00 -46.87 3.78
N ASP A 758 60.92 -47.04 4.72
CA ASP A 758 61.16 -48.34 5.33
C ASP A 758 60.00 -48.68 6.27
N ILE A 759 59.73 -49.98 6.46
CA ILE A 759 58.68 -50.45 7.37
C ILE A 759 58.82 -49.82 8.77
N ALA A 760 57.70 -49.39 9.35
CA ALA A 760 57.60 -48.73 10.67
C ALA A 760 58.34 -47.38 10.76
N THR A 761 58.48 -46.66 9.63
CA THR A 761 58.96 -45.28 9.61
C THR A 761 57.91 -44.34 9.03
N THR A 762 57.44 -43.39 9.84
CA THR A 762 56.42 -42.41 9.46
C THR A 762 56.98 -41.34 8.53
N SER A 763 56.24 -41.03 7.47
CA SER A 763 56.57 -39.92 6.55
C SER A 763 56.30 -38.55 7.16
N ILE A 764 56.76 -37.48 6.49
CA ILE A 764 56.17 -36.16 6.71
C ILE A 764 54.69 -36.18 6.31
N SER A 765 53.86 -35.47 7.05
CA SER A 765 52.43 -35.33 6.73
C SER A 765 52.25 -34.54 5.44
N GLN A 766 51.41 -35.02 4.54
CA GLN A 766 50.87 -34.25 3.42
C GLN A 766 49.49 -33.73 3.77
N THR A 767 49.18 -32.50 3.37
CA THR A 767 47.94 -31.83 3.74
C THR A 767 47.02 -31.67 2.54
N VAL A 768 45.76 -32.08 2.71
CA VAL A 768 44.67 -31.77 1.81
C VAL A 768 43.86 -30.65 2.43
N MET A 769 43.66 -29.57 1.68
CA MET A 769 42.71 -28.52 2.04
C MET A 769 41.34 -28.87 1.46
N LEU A 770 40.35 -29.00 2.33
CA LEU A 770 38.92 -29.10 2.01
C LEU A 770 38.33 -27.69 2.09
N THR A 771 37.81 -27.19 0.99
CA THR A 771 37.15 -25.88 0.89
C THR A 771 35.68 -26.10 0.56
N ASN A 772 34.78 -25.44 1.28
CA ASN A 772 33.37 -25.38 0.87
C ASN A 772 33.21 -24.27 -0.19
N THR A 773 33.07 -24.65 -1.45
CA THR A 773 32.84 -23.72 -2.56
C THR A 773 31.35 -23.52 -2.86
N GLY A 774 30.47 -24.17 -2.11
CA GLY A 774 29.02 -24.01 -2.25
C GLY A 774 28.53 -22.69 -1.65
N ASP A 775 27.28 -22.36 -1.93
CA ASP A 775 26.63 -21.15 -1.45
C ASP A 775 26.00 -21.33 -0.06
N ALA A 776 25.75 -22.58 0.37
CA ALA A 776 25.28 -22.94 1.70
C ALA A 776 26.35 -23.67 2.55
N THR A 777 26.01 -23.92 3.82
CA THR A 777 26.90 -24.65 4.75
C THR A 777 27.05 -26.12 4.35
N LEU A 778 28.30 -26.56 4.22
CA LEU A 778 28.65 -27.96 4.03
C LEU A 778 28.59 -28.68 5.38
N THR A 779 27.73 -29.68 5.50
CA THR A 779 27.65 -30.55 6.68
C THR A 779 28.46 -31.81 6.42
N ILE A 780 29.54 -32.01 7.19
CA ILE A 780 30.46 -33.14 7.06
C ILE A 780 30.00 -34.23 8.01
N SER A 781 29.46 -35.32 7.45
CA SER A 781 28.94 -36.46 8.20
C SER A 781 30.02 -37.50 8.53
N GLY A 782 31.15 -37.49 7.81
CA GLY A 782 32.28 -38.35 8.13
C GLY A 782 33.52 -38.11 7.28
N ILE A 783 34.70 -38.25 7.88
CA ILE A 783 35.98 -38.35 7.19
C ILE A 783 36.54 -39.73 7.54
N THR A 784 36.57 -40.63 6.56
CA THR A 784 36.84 -42.06 6.75
C THR A 784 37.83 -42.57 5.71
N PHE A 785 38.33 -43.80 5.89
CA PHE A 785 39.17 -44.46 4.89
C PHE A 785 38.50 -45.72 4.35
N ALA A 786 38.74 -45.99 3.07
CA ALA A 786 38.41 -47.25 2.41
C ALA A 786 39.66 -47.84 1.73
N GLY A 787 39.63 -49.14 1.43
CA GLY A 787 40.70 -49.85 0.74
C GLY A 787 41.46 -50.85 1.60
N ALA A 788 42.51 -51.45 1.04
CA ALA A 788 43.20 -52.60 1.63
C ALA A 788 44.16 -52.22 2.77
N ASN A 789 44.79 -51.05 2.72
CA ASN A 789 45.93 -50.69 3.57
C ASN A 789 45.66 -49.45 4.43
N ILE A 790 44.41 -49.25 4.88
CA ILE A 790 43.98 -48.04 5.61
C ILE A 790 44.82 -47.75 6.86
N GLY A 791 45.34 -48.79 7.52
CA GLY A 791 46.15 -48.64 8.74
C GLY A 791 47.51 -48.00 8.51
N ASP A 792 48.00 -47.95 7.26
CA ASP A 792 49.29 -47.32 6.94
C ASP A 792 49.17 -45.82 6.63
N PHE A 793 47.97 -45.25 6.66
CA PHE A 793 47.71 -43.85 6.33
C PHE A 793 46.98 -43.12 7.48
N PRO A 794 47.60 -42.97 8.67
CA PRO A 794 46.93 -42.31 9.79
C PRO A 794 46.71 -40.81 9.51
N ILE A 795 45.61 -40.29 10.05
CA ILE A 795 45.36 -38.84 10.11
C ILE A 795 46.16 -38.28 11.28
N GLU A 796 47.17 -37.47 10.98
CA GLU A 796 47.99 -36.77 11.97
C GLU A 796 47.29 -35.50 12.47
N SER A 797 46.49 -34.86 11.62
CA SER A 797 45.75 -33.65 11.98
C SER A 797 44.47 -33.53 11.19
N ASN A 798 43.41 -33.05 11.84
CA ASN A 798 42.15 -32.73 11.18
C ASN A 798 41.57 -31.48 11.82
N THR A 799 41.51 -30.39 11.06
CA THR A 799 40.87 -29.14 11.50
C THR A 799 39.44 -29.00 10.99
N CYS A 800 38.91 -29.99 10.27
CA CYS A 800 37.53 -30.00 9.80
C CYS A 800 36.57 -30.34 10.95
N GLY A 801 35.65 -29.43 11.23
CA GLY A 801 34.51 -29.68 12.12
C GLY A 801 33.39 -30.46 11.41
N SER A 802 32.23 -30.57 12.07
CA SER A 802 31.01 -31.16 11.47
C SER A 802 30.33 -30.26 10.44
N THR A 803 30.72 -28.99 10.37
CA THR A 803 30.18 -28.00 9.43
C THR A 803 31.28 -27.08 8.92
N LEU A 804 31.19 -26.68 7.66
CA LEU A 804 32.08 -25.71 7.03
C LEU A 804 31.23 -24.68 6.28
N THR A 805 31.24 -23.41 6.70
CA THR A 805 30.45 -22.34 6.06
C THR A 805 30.93 -22.09 4.63
N SER A 806 30.08 -21.49 3.79
CA SER A 806 30.45 -21.10 2.41
C SER A 806 31.76 -20.30 2.40
N GLY A 807 32.68 -20.66 1.50
CA GLY A 807 34.01 -20.04 1.33
C GLY A 807 35.06 -20.43 2.39
N ALA A 808 34.66 -21.09 3.48
CA ALA A 808 35.61 -21.54 4.50
C ALA A 808 36.38 -22.79 4.04
N ASN A 809 37.55 -23.00 4.64
CA ASN A 809 38.38 -24.18 4.41
C ASN A 809 38.86 -24.82 5.72
N CYS A 810 39.24 -26.08 5.63
CA CYS A 810 39.84 -26.85 6.71
C CYS A 810 40.88 -27.83 6.14
N ALA A 811 41.80 -28.29 6.97
CA ALA A 811 42.95 -29.08 6.58
C ALA A 811 42.89 -30.49 7.17
N ILE A 812 43.20 -31.48 6.33
CA ILE A 812 43.35 -32.89 6.70
C ILE A 812 44.79 -33.28 6.41
N GLY A 813 45.58 -33.53 7.46
CA GLY A 813 46.97 -33.98 7.37
C GLY A 813 47.07 -35.49 7.50
N ILE A 814 47.64 -36.14 6.48
CA ILE A 814 47.80 -37.59 6.38
C ILE A 814 49.28 -37.91 6.29
N SER A 815 49.77 -38.84 7.11
CA SER A 815 51.11 -39.41 6.99
C SER A 815 51.05 -40.83 6.40
N PHE A 816 52.22 -41.36 6.04
CA PHE A 816 52.38 -42.74 5.59
C PHE A 816 53.29 -43.48 6.57
N ASP A 817 52.77 -44.51 7.23
CA ASP A 817 53.45 -45.38 8.19
C ASP A 817 53.26 -46.86 7.79
N PRO A 818 54.08 -47.38 6.88
CA PRO A 818 53.87 -48.71 6.33
C PRO A 818 54.17 -49.85 7.32
N THR A 819 53.21 -50.78 7.45
CA THR A 819 53.35 -51.98 8.29
C THR A 819 53.88 -53.23 7.54
N ALA A 820 53.93 -53.19 6.20
CA ALA A 820 54.41 -54.27 5.36
C ALA A 820 55.07 -53.74 4.08
N SER A 821 56.01 -54.49 3.50
CA SER A 821 56.70 -54.11 2.26
C SER A 821 55.78 -54.12 1.03
N GLY A 822 56.20 -53.42 -0.02
CA GLY A 822 55.49 -53.32 -1.30
C GLY A 822 54.62 -52.06 -1.43
N THR A 823 53.85 -51.97 -2.52
CA THR A 823 52.96 -50.83 -2.76
C THR A 823 51.74 -50.90 -1.84
N ARG A 824 51.49 -49.82 -1.12
CA ARG A 824 50.39 -49.66 -0.16
C ARG A 824 49.43 -48.62 -0.71
N THR A 825 48.15 -48.97 -0.77
CA THR A 825 47.09 -48.09 -1.29
C THR A 825 45.88 -48.05 -0.36
N ALA A 826 45.28 -46.87 -0.27
CA ALA A 826 44.03 -46.59 0.45
C ALA A 826 43.30 -45.42 -0.23
N VAL A 827 42.11 -45.09 0.25
CA VAL A 827 41.30 -43.96 -0.23
C VAL A 827 40.76 -43.22 0.98
N LEU A 828 41.01 -41.91 1.06
CA LEU A 828 40.29 -41.03 1.99
C LEU A 828 38.91 -40.71 1.41
N GLN A 829 37.84 -40.87 2.19
CA GLN A 829 36.47 -40.56 1.81
C GLN A 829 35.89 -39.47 2.72
N ILE A 830 35.34 -38.42 2.12
CA ILE A 830 34.66 -37.32 2.79
C ILE A 830 33.17 -37.42 2.47
N ILE A 831 32.37 -37.73 3.49
CA ILE A 831 30.92 -37.86 3.42
C ILE A 831 30.29 -36.56 3.90
N SER A 832 29.47 -35.94 3.07
CA SER A 832 28.90 -34.63 3.30
C SER A 832 27.51 -34.50 2.67
N ASN A 833 26.87 -33.33 2.83
CA ASN A 833 25.65 -32.99 2.11
C ASN A 833 25.89 -32.40 0.70
N ALA A 834 27.13 -32.44 0.19
CA ALA A 834 27.42 -32.02 -1.18
C ALA A 834 26.90 -33.05 -2.20
N ALA A 835 26.49 -32.58 -3.38
CA ALA A 835 26.03 -33.47 -4.46
C ALA A 835 27.13 -34.42 -4.96
N SER A 836 28.41 -34.06 -4.79
CA SER A 836 29.57 -34.88 -5.14
C SER A 836 29.87 -35.99 -4.12
N SER A 837 29.16 -36.02 -2.98
CA SER A 837 29.47 -36.94 -1.89
C SER A 837 29.22 -38.41 -2.26
N PRO A 838 30.11 -39.36 -1.89
CA PRO A 838 31.37 -39.15 -1.16
C PRO A 838 32.49 -38.62 -2.06
N ASP A 839 33.19 -37.57 -1.60
CA ASP A 839 34.41 -37.08 -2.26
C ASP A 839 35.61 -37.95 -1.87
N ILE A 840 36.41 -38.38 -2.85
CA ILE A 840 37.47 -39.37 -2.66
C ILE A 840 38.87 -38.84 -3.02
N ILE A 841 39.88 -39.24 -2.23
CA ILE A 841 41.30 -38.97 -2.51
C ILE A 841 42.07 -40.30 -2.44
N PRO A 842 42.55 -40.81 -3.58
CA PRO A 842 43.43 -41.98 -3.61
C PRO A 842 44.77 -41.67 -2.96
N LEU A 843 45.27 -42.64 -2.19
CA LEU A 843 46.53 -42.60 -1.45
C LEU A 843 47.42 -43.73 -1.92
N SER A 844 48.70 -43.44 -2.16
CA SER A 844 49.69 -44.44 -2.57
C SER A 844 51.05 -44.17 -1.93
N GLY A 845 51.72 -45.23 -1.49
CA GLY A 845 53.09 -45.20 -1.01
C GLY A 845 53.78 -46.55 -1.24
N THR A 846 55.11 -46.57 -1.19
CA THR A 846 55.89 -47.82 -1.32
C THR A 846 56.71 -48.05 -0.06
N ALA A 847 56.63 -49.27 0.47
CA ALA A 847 57.37 -49.70 1.63
C ALA A 847 58.56 -50.60 1.23
N ASN A 848 59.77 -50.26 1.69
CA ASN A 848 61.01 -51.01 1.43
C ASN A 848 61.36 -51.98 2.55
#